data_AF-A0A520VSP7-F1
#
_entry.id   AF-A0A520VSP7-F1
#
_cell.length_a   1.000
_cell.length_b   1.000
_cell.length_c   1.000
_cell.angle_alpha   90.00
_cell.angle_beta   90.00
_cell.angle_gamma   90.00
#
_symmetry.space_group_name_H-M   'P 1'
#
loop_
_entity.id
_entity.type
_entity.pdbx_description
1 polymer ?
#
loop_
_entity_poly.entity_id
_entity_poly.type
_entity_poly.pdbx_seq_one_letter_code
_entity_poly.pdbx_strand_id
1 'polypeptide(L)'
;MSGNSVINTNLKSLIAQDSSNINNRKLSTTMERLSTGNKINSAKDDAAGLAISTRMDSQIRGLNMAVKNAYDTVSLTETAEGAMEEVTNMLQRMRELALQAANDTNSDLDRRYIQDEIDQLAAEIDRVSDTTQFNSINVLDGSYNSKVFQIGSNENQTMNISIGSMHSSVLGVATSNSAAASMAQRASSSSGIDGAGVIEGAVAQGTAPTQTVVDLKFLNNSGSDAYTFKLVDGVSGLTAEVAALTVDMTSQVSKDAFAASLNLSGQSGQTDSVVTGSTTNFSADIGNALDLTNTANFGKVKFAISVDGGATVQVDLRDKLLSTTGVTRTAVTETQIVSALDSELERLFDARIGAGTSSGSFTVTDQEGRRLKVSQGAGDGSLFGTDEANSGGLLARETMRNNLTAEWVGDTLKVTNSAGGKVSLSSYAAQSNSQVLFDVVDDAQTDGLSEPILLATADGNMQTQATAEFTGRTEESQMTIRFSDLVGSSAGAAAQYGFAITNGDGDVMADFRTSRLAIGGSASLSSTVANEIEASVMAALSAGIVANYGADSSFDVQEFGVVYSGDTLQITNREGRALAVEFFSSNDGNMTVTPTNEPGAASILASKNAFASEMRVKMNTAAFGMDFSATGTDRFLFAVDGEQSSADFTIGVNGSAAAGDLFSGAAFASAIQNALVNRDGASADISIISTNVADGSTAIVTADTSSITVTYDADTAELVFRDTAGRSLGFGYDASANGLANTGVGPLLEEYVTGPQNKNYDVRTSSATSQGDVVASTQVRVEFNQDEAKFNFNINGNYLDGSSTNSSAAMANAVTWETNIPFEPSTLKSKLDDLMVTLNAVHDKDVFEYQVDGRAITFYQRDGGELNIGGFVTPESHKDLVATVTPVTSDQGDVIDLQFMNQVKQTSGTANGTQGVATTATLNLEGDDLYGFTLSDGTQSYTLNSHVVDISNTTSTGKFVEAVEDAILGSDIKVSMDTDGNVFFRRDDGGQIILQSFTSATGKTGSWNPGSGQGDAVALDGNGSVPLTVNLASSSGSNSNYSPLSGGGNASISEITVTSQQGASDALGAIDSALAYVQAERSNLGSIQNRLTHTIDNLSNVVTSTGAAQSRIRDTDYAKETSELARTQIIQQAATAMLAQANQQPQLVLQLLQ
;
A
#
# COMPACT_ATOMS: atom_id res chain seq x y z
N MET A 1 33.01 -49.92 -46.34
CA MET A 1 32.03 -49.20 -45.51
C MET A 1 30.77 -49.01 -46.31
N SER A 2 29.75 -49.80 -46.01
CA SER A 2 28.40 -49.68 -46.56
C SER A 2 27.77 -48.42 -45.97
N GLY A 3 27.59 -47.38 -46.79
CA GLY A 3 26.66 -46.32 -46.46
C GLY A 3 25.26 -46.84 -46.77
N ASN A 4 24.51 -47.28 -45.75
CA ASN A 4 23.08 -47.51 -45.87
C ASN A 4 22.42 -46.18 -46.29
N SER A 5 22.26 -45.98 -47.60
CA SER A 5 21.36 -44.96 -48.12
C SER A 5 19.96 -45.42 -47.73
N VAL A 6 19.32 -44.68 -46.82
CA VAL A 6 18.02 -45.03 -46.25
C VAL A 6 16.96 -44.96 -47.35
N ILE A 7 16.60 -46.11 -47.94
CA ILE A 7 15.58 -46.22 -48.99
C ILE A 7 14.15 -46.16 -48.41
N ASN A 8 13.98 -46.44 -47.12
CA ASN A 8 12.66 -46.55 -46.48
C ASN A 8 12.01 -45.19 -46.10
N THR A 9 12.80 -44.12 -46.00
CA THR A 9 12.30 -42.77 -45.66
C THR A 9 12.83 -41.76 -46.70
N ASN A 10 12.03 -41.45 -47.71
CA ASN A 10 12.41 -40.48 -48.74
C ASN A 10 12.31 -39.04 -48.20
N LEU A 11 13.41 -38.56 -47.61
CA LEU A 11 13.48 -37.22 -47.02
C LEU A 11 13.15 -36.10 -48.02
N LYS A 12 13.51 -36.26 -49.31
CA LYS A 12 13.18 -35.26 -50.35
C LYS A 12 11.68 -35.21 -50.65
N SER A 13 11.01 -36.36 -50.63
CA SER A 13 9.55 -36.43 -50.77
C SER A 13 8.84 -35.87 -49.53
N LEU A 14 9.35 -36.15 -48.32
CA LEU A 14 8.81 -35.62 -47.07
C LEU A 14 8.93 -34.09 -46.99
N ILE A 15 10.08 -33.52 -47.37
CA ILE A 15 10.30 -32.07 -47.44
C ILE A 15 9.39 -31.43 -48.51
N ALA A 16 9.24 -32.07 -49.68
CA ALA A 16 8.34 -31.59 -50.72
C ALA A 16 6.85 -31.66 -50.29
N GLN A 17 6.46 -32.70 -49.54
CA GLN A 17 5.12 -32.87 -49.01
C GLN A 17 4.81 -31.84 -47.92
N ASP A 18 5.74 -31.61 -46.98
CA ASP A 18 5.61 -30.57 -45.96
C ASP A 18 5.55 -29.17 -46.60
N SER A 19 6.43 -28.87 -47.56
CA SER A 19 6.39 -27.64 -48.34
C SER A 19 5.08 -27.47 -49.11
N SER A 20 4.49 -28.56 -49.64
CA SER A 20 3.19 -28.53 -50.31
C SER A 20 2.04 -28.28 -49.34
N ASN A 21 2.09 -28.86 -48.13
CA ASN A 21 1.09 -28.64 -47.08
C ASN A 21 1.15 -27.22 -46.52
N ILE A 22 2.36 -26.66 -46.35
CA ILE A 22 2.56 -25.25 -45.99
C ILE A 22 2.00 -24.35 -47.10
N ASN A 23 2.27 -24.67 -48.37
CA ASN A 23 1.79 -23.86 -49.49
C ASN A 23 0.26 -23.93 -49.67
N ASN A 24 -0.37 -25.10 -49.50
CA ASN A 24 -1.83 -25.23 -49.54
C ASN A 24 -2.51 -24.40 -48.43
N ARG A 25 -1.91 -24.33 -47.23
CA ARG A 25 -2.39 -23.44 -46.16
C ARG A 25 -2.27 -21.97 -46.57
N LYS A 26 -1.11 -21.55 -47.11
CA LYS A 26 -0.90 -20.18 -47.60
C LYS A 26 -1.88 -19.79 -48.72
N LEU A 27 -2.10 -20.68 -49.69
CA LEU A 27 -3.06 -20.50 -50.77
C LEU A 27 -4.49 -20.32 -50.24
N SER A 28 -4.91 -21.15 -49.28
CA SER A 28 -6.23 -21.03 -48.65
C SER A 28 -6.41 -19.70 -47.94
N THR A 29 -5.39 -19.24 -47.19
CA THR A 29 -5.43 -17.96 -46.48
C THR A 29 -5.46 -16.78 -47.45
N THR A 30 -4.67 -16.80 -48.52
CA THR A 30 -4.68 -15.72 -49.53
C THR A 30 -6.00 -15.68 -50.31
N MET A 31 -6.60 -16.84 -50.63
CA MET A 31 -7.93 -16.90 -51.23
C MET A 31 -9.01 -16.36 -50.30
N GLU A 32 -8.94 -16.68 -49.01
CA GLU A 32 -9.84 -16.17 -47.98
C GLU A 32 -9.74 -14.64 -47.88
N ARG A 33 -8.52 -14.09 -47.77
CA ARG A 33 -8.25 -12.64 -47.71
C ARG A 33 -8.66 -11.87 -48.96
N LEU A 34 -8.56 -12.50 -50.14
CA LEU A 34 -8.96 -11.90 -51.41
C LEU A 34 -10.48 -11.94 -51.60
N SER A 35 -11.14 -13.00 -51.13
CA SER A 35 -12.59 -13.15 -51.21
C SER A 35 -13.34 -12.23 -50.25
N THR A 36 -12.80 -12.02 -49.04
CA THR A 36 -13.44 -11.15 -48.04
C THR A 36 -13.02 -9.70 -48.17
N GLY A 37 -11.95 -9.43 -48.94
CA GLY A 37 -11.31 -8.11 -49.00
C GLY A 37 -10.64 -7.69 -47.68
N ASN A 38 -10.59 -8.58 -46.68
CA ASN A 38 -10.04 -8.30 -45.36
C ASN A 38 -8.78 -9.13 -45.11
N LYS A 39 -7.70 -8.48 -44.66
CA LYS A 39 -6.45 -9.10 -44.27
C LYS A 39 -6.62 -9.93 -42.99
N ILE A 40 -7.55 -9.53 -42.13
CA ILE A 40 -7.88 -10.18 -40.84
C ILE A 40 -9.30 -10.74 -40.94
N ASN A 41 -9.42 -12.08 -41.02
CA ASN A 41 -10.71 -12.78 -41.11
C ASN A 41 -11.07 -13.54 -39.84
N SER A 42 -10.06 -13.96 -39.07
CA SER A 42 -10.24 -14.72 -37.84
C SER A 42 -9.21 -14.32 -36.77
N ALA A 43 -9.49 -14.64 -35.51
CA ALA A 43 -8.60 -14.32 -34.39
C ALA A 43 -7.20 -14.96 -34.49
N LYS A 44 -7.07 -16.04 -35.31
CA LYS A 44 -5.79 -16.70 -35.58
C LYS A 44 -4.85 -15.87 -36.46
N ASP A 45 -5.39 -14.90 -37.22
CA ASP A 45 -4.63 -14.12 -38.19
C ASP A 45 -3.97 -12.91 -37.52
N ASP A 46 -4.71 -12.23 -36.63
CA ASP A 46 -4.23 -11.14 -35.78
C ASP A 46 -5.28 -10.85 -34.69
N ALA A 47 -5.06 -11.34 -33.47
CA ALA A 47 -6.01 -11.17 -32.36
C ALA A 47 -6.15 -9.70 -31.93
N ALA A 48 -5.05 -8.94 -31.94
CA ALA A 48 -5.05 -7.53 -31.55
C ALA A 48 -5.70 -6.67 -32.65
N GLY A 49 -5.36 -6.91 -33.91
CA GLY A 49 -5.96 -6.22 -35.06
C GLY A 49 -7.45 -6.49 -35.19
N LEU A 50 -7.91 -7.72 -34.92
CA LEU A 50 -9.33 -8.05 -34.87
C LEU A 50 -10.04 -7.31 -33.73
N ALA A 51 -9.49 -7.33 -32.51
CA ALA A 51 -10.08 -6.66 -31.34
C ALA A 51 -10.18 -5.14 -31.53
N ILE A 52 -9.16 -4.52 -32.12
CA ILE A 52 -9.18 -3.08 -32.44
C ILE A 52 -10.23 -2.79 -33.51
N SER A 53 -10.30 -3.62 -34.57
CA SER A 53 -11.28 -3.44 -35.65
C SER A 53 -12.72 -3.63 -35.19
N THR A 54 -13.00 -4.58 -34.27
CA THR A 54 -14.34 -4.77 -33.69
C THR A 54 -14.74 -3.62 -32.78
N ARG A 55 -13.78 -3.05 -32.02
CA ARG A 55 -14.02 -1.83 -31.22
C ARG A 55 -14.30 -0.63 -32.12
N MET A 56 -13.52 -0.45 -33.19
CA MET A 56 -13.77 0.60 -34.18
C MET A 56 -15.12 0.43 -34.89
N ASP A 57 -15.54 -0.81 -35.19
CA ASP A 57 -16.87 -1.09 -35.75
C ASP A 57 -18.00 -0.67 -34.78
N SER A 58 -17.88 -1.05 -33.52
CA SER A 58 -18.82 -0.64 -32.47
C SER A 58 -18.86 0.89 -32.32
N GLN A 59 -17.71 1.54 -32.37
CA GLN A 59 -17.60 2.99 -32.29
C GLN A 59 -18.24 3.67 -33.50
N ILE A 60 -17.99 3.20 -34.73
CA ILE A 60 -18.61 3.73 -35.95
C ILE A 60 -20.14 3.59 -35.88
N ARG A 61 -20.66 2.44 -35.44
CA ARG A 61 -22.11 2.25 -35.24
C ARG A 61 -22.67 3.20 -34.19
N GLY A 62 -21.98 3.37 -33.07
CA GLY A 62 -22.34 4.31 -32.01
C GLY A 62 -22.36 5.76 -32.51
N LEU A 63 -21.33 6.17 -33.25
CA LEU A 63 -21.25 7.51 -33.85
C LEU A 63 -22.34 7.76 -34.89
N ASN A 64 -22.69 6.77 -35.72
CA ASN A 64 -23.81 6.89 -36.66
C ASN A 64 -25.16 7.05 -35.94
N MET A 65 -25.36 6.35 -34.82
CA MET A 65 -26.55 6.54 -33.98
C MET A 65 -26.54 7.92 -33.32
N ALA A 66 -25.40 8.41 -32.87
CA ALA A 66 -25.26 9.76 -32.33
C ALA A 66 -25.55 10.86 -33.38
N VAL A 67 -25.09 10.71 -34.62
CA VAL A 67 -25.45 11.63 -35.72
C VAL A 67 -26.96 11.62 -35.96
N LYS A 68 -27.58 10.44 -35.98
CA LYS A 68 -29.04 10.32 -36.11
C LYS A 68 -29.78 11.00 -34.95
N ASN A 69 -29.36 10.74 -33.71
CA ASN A 69 -29.94 11.37 -32.54
C ASN A 69 -29.83 12.90 -32.61
N ALA A 70 -28.68 13.43 -33.06
CA ALA A 70 -28.50 14.86 -33.24
C ALA A 70 -29.45 15.45 -34.29
N TYR A 71 -29.74 14.74 -35.39
CA TYR A 71 -30.78 15.15 -36.34
C TYR A 71 -32.18 15.12 -35.74
N ASP A 72 -32.52 14.08 -34.97
CA ASP A 72 -33.81 13.99 -34.27
C ASP A 72 -33.97 15.17 -33.28
N THR A 73 -32.88 15.58 -32.63
CA THR A 73 -32.83 16.77 -31.75
C THR A 73 -32.99 18.08 -32.50
N VAL A 74 -32.43 18.20 -33.71
CA VAL A 74 -32.64 19.38 -34.57
C VAL A 74 -34.13 19.47 -34.94
N SER A 75 -34.75 18.38 -35.39
CA SER A 75 -36.18 18.38 -35.75
C SER A 75 -37.12 18.68 -34.57
N LEU A 76 -36.77 18.21 -33.37
CA LEU A 76 -37.45 18.61 -32.14
C LEU A 76 -37.37 20.13 -31.92
N THR A 77 -36.16 20.68 -32.02
CA THR A 77 -35.90 22.10 -31.76
C THR A 77 -36.59 22.99 -32.80
N GLU A 78 -36.64 22.57 -34.06
CA GLU A 78 -37.42 23.22 -35.13
C GLU A 78 -38.93 23.19 -34.85
N THR A 79 -39.45 22.08 -34.32
CA THR A 79 -40.87 21.96 -33.95
C THR A 79 -41.22 22.89 -32.79
N ALA A 80 -40.37 22.98 -31.78
CA ALA A 80 -40.54 23.92 -30.67
C ALA A 80 -40.44 25.38 -31.12
N GLU A 81 -39.46 25.70 -31.98
CA GLU A 81 -39.27 27.04 -32.53
C GLU A 81 -40.47 27.52 -33.35
N GLY A 82 -41.03 26.65 -34.21
CA GLY A 82 -42.22 26.97 -35.00
C GLY A 82 -43.45 27.24 -34.14
N ALA A 83 -43.65 26.49 -33.07
CA ALA A 83 -44.74 26.74 -32.13
C ALA A 83 -44.51 28.03 -31.30
N MET A 84 -43.26 28.35 -30.94
CA MET A 84 -42.93 29.63 -30.30
C MET A 84 -43.09 30.85 -31.23
N GLU A 85 -42.97 30.67 -32.54
CA GLU A 85 -43.30 31.69 -33.53
C GLU A 85 -44.80 32.04 -33.50
N GLU A 86 -45.67 31.05 -33.39
CA GLU A 86 -47.12 31.26 -33.23
C GLU A 86 -47.46 31.95 -31.89
N VAL A 87 -46.81 31.57 -30.79
CA VAL A 87 -46.93 32.28 -29.50
C VAL A 87 -46.47 33.73 -29.62
N THR A 88 -45.38 33.98 -30.34
CA THR A 88 -44.88 35.35 -30.59
C THR A 88 -45.92 36.17 -31.37
N ASN A 89 -46.54 35.60 -32.41
CA ASN A 89 -47.56 36.28 -33.22
C ASN A 89 -48.81 36.61 -32.37
N MET A 90 -49.25 35.69 -31.50
CA MET A 90 -50.37 35.93 -30.59
C MET A 90 -50.07 36.99 -29.53
N LEU A 91 -48.87 37.00 -28.94
CA LEU A 91 -48.44 38.05 -28.01
C LEU A 91 -48.33 39.42 -28.70
N GLN A 92 -47.89 39.47 -29.95
CA GLN A 92 -47.92 40.71 -30.74
C GLN A 92 -49.35 41.19 -31.00
N ARG A 93 -50.29 40.27 -31.29
CA ARG A 93 -51.72 40.61 -31.41
C ARG A 93 -52.30 41.12 -30.08
N MET A 94 -51.98 40.48 -28.96
CA MET A 94 -52.35 40.97 -27.61
C MET A 94 -51.79 42.36 -27.33
N ARG A 95 -50.54 42.64 -27.76
CA ARG A 95 -49.93 43.97 -27.64
C ARG A 95 -50.71 45.04 -28.43
N GLU A 96 -51.12 44.72 -29.66
CA GLU A 96 -51.94 45.63 -30.48
C GLU A 96 -53.28 45.94 -29.79
N LEU A 97 -53.92 44.92 -29.23
CA LEU A 97 -55.19 45.04 -28.51
C LEU A 97 -55.06 45.84 -27.21
N ALA A 98 -53.99 45.61 -26.44
CA ALA A 98 -53.68 46.40 -25.25
C ALA A 98 -53.41 47.87 -25.60
N LEU A 99 -52.69 48.13 -26.70
CA LEU A 99 -52.47 49.48 -27.22
C LEU A 99 -53.77 50.14 -27.71
N GLN A 100 -54.66 49.36 -28.35
CA GLN A 100 -55.98 49.84 -28.74
C GLN A 100 -56.78 50.22 -27.49
N ALA A 101 -56.86 49.35 -26.48
CA ALA A 101 -57.60 49.55 -25.23
C ALA A 101 -57.07 50.73 -24.38
N ALA A 102 -55.77 51.06 -24.50
CA ALA A 102 -55.15 52.20 -23.82
C ALA A 102 -55.64 53.59 -24.32
N ASN A 103 -56.32 53.65 -25.47
CA ASN A 103 -56.91 54.90 -25.97
C ASN A 103 -58.20 55.26 -25.23
N ASP A 104 -58.28 56.52 -24.77
CA ASP A 104 -59.41 57.07 -24.02
C ASP A 104 -60.70 57.25 -24.86
N THR A 105 -60.60 57.10 -26.18
CA THR A 105 -61.74 57.13 -27.10
C THR A 105 -62.55 55.84 -27.11
N ASN A 106 -62.07 54.76 -26.49
CA ASN A 106 -62.82 53.51 -26.36
C ASN A 106 -63.74 53.56 -25.13
N SER A 107 -64.97 53.07 -25.29
CA SER A 107 -65.90 52.94 -24.17
C SER A 107 -65.53 51.75 -23.27
N ASP A 108 -66.07 51.71 -22.05
CA ASP A 108 -65.89 50.56 -21.14
C ASP A 108 -66.41 49.25 -21.75
N LEU A 109 -67.42 49.34 -22.63
CA LEU A 109 -67.97 48.19 -23.34
C LEU A 109 -67.04 47.71 -24.47
N ASP A 110 -66.36 48.63 -25.17
CA ASP A 110 -65.37 48.28 -26.19
C ASP A 110 -64.12 47.64 -25.57
N ARG A 111 -63.66 48.16 -24.41
CA ARG A 111 -62.56 47.55 -23.65
C ARG A 111 -62.89 46.14 -23.15
N ARG A 112 -64.16 45.85 -22.86
CA ARG A 112 -64.60 44.48 -22.51
C ARG A 112 -64.55 43.52 -23.71
N TYR A 113 -64.93 43.95 -24.91
CA TYR A 113 -64.78 43.10 -26.10
C TYR A 113 -63.31 42.85 -26.47
N ILE A 114 -62.45 43.85 -26.26
CA ILE A 114 -61.01 43.67 -26.42
C ILE A 114 -60.45 42.69 -25.38
N GLN A 115 -60.93 42.75 -24.13
CA GLN A 115 -60.57 41.77 -23.10
C GLN A 115 -60.99 40.35 -23.49
N ASP A 116 -62.22 40.15 -24.01
CA ASP A 116 -62.67 38.83 -24.45
C ASP A 116 -61.77 38.26 -25.58
N GLU A 117 -61.23 39.10 -26.47
CA GLU A 117 -60.27 38.68 -27.51
C GLU A 117 -58.89 38.35 -26.90
N ILE A 118 -58.43 39.11 -25.91
CA ILE A 118 -57.20 38.83 -25.17
C ILE A 118 -57.32 37.50 -24.41
N ASP A 119 -58.45 37.23 -23.75
CA ASP A 119 -58.68 35.98 -23.03
C ASP A 119 -58.70 34.76 -23.98
N GLN A 120 -59.24 34.93 -25.20
CA GLN A 120 -59.20 33.89 -26.23
C GLN A 120 -57.79 33.63 -26.75
N LEU A 121 -56.99 34.68 -26.94
CA LEU A 121 -55.59 34.56 -27.33
C LEU A 121 -54.76 33.88 -26.22
N ALA A 122 -55.06 34.15 -24.94
CA ALA A 122 -54.39 33.49 -23.82
C ALA A 122 -54.71 31.99 -23.79
N ALA A 123 -55.98 31.63 -23.96
CA ALA A 123 -56.40 30.23 -24.05
C ALA A 123 -55.81 29.51 -25.27
N GLU A 124 -55.62 30.21 -26.39
CA GLU A 124 -54.97 29.66 -27.57
C GLU A 124 -53.46 29.48 -27.38
N ILE A 125 -52.79 30.38 -26.66
CA ILE A 125 -51.39 30.20 -26.21
C ILE A 125 -51.27 28.93 -25.34
N ASP A 126 -52.18 28.74 -24.37
CA ASP A 126 -52.20 27.55 -23.53
C ASP A 126 -52.44 26.28 -24.36
N ARG A 127 -53.36 26.33 -25.34
CA ARG A 127 -53.59 25.22 -26.27
C ARG A 127 -52.33 24.90 -27.09
N VAL A 128 -51.62 25.90 -27.62
CA VAL A 128 -50.37 25.66 -28.38
C VAL A 128 -49.30 25.05 -27.46
N SER A 129 -49.18 25.54 -26.23
CA SER A 129 -48.29 24.98 -25.22
C SER A 129 -48.58 23.49 -24.93
N ASP A 130 -49.84 23.14 -24.72
CA ASP A 130 -50.26 21.77 -24.34
C ASP A 130 -50.31 20.78 -25.52
N THR A 131 -50.51 21.29 -26.75
CA THR A 131 -50.68 20.43 -27.94
C THR A 131 -49.42 20.28 -28.79
N THR A 132 -48.38 21.10 -28.55
CA THR A 132 -47.11 20.96 -29.27
C THR A 132 -46.31 19.79 -28.72
N GLN A 133 -46.31 18.70 -29.47
CA GLN A 133 -45.65 17.45 -29.10
C GLN A 133 -44.65 16.99 -30.15
N PHE A 134 -43.50 16.50 -29.70
CA PHE A 134 -42.58 15.72 -30.53
C PHE A 134 -42.52 14.30 -29.97
N ASN A 135 -42.85 13.30 -30.79
CA ASN A 135 -42.88 11.90 -30.37
C ASN A 135 -43.73 11.65 -29.09
N SER A 136 -44.90 12.28 -28.99
CA SER A 136 -45.82 12.24 -27.83
C SER A 136 -45.30 12.88 -26.54
N ILE A 137 -44.24 13.68 -26.61
CA ILE A 137 -43.71 14.45 -25.48
C ILE A 137 -44.03 15.92 -25.72
N ASN A 138 -44.69 16.57 -24.76
CA ASN A 138 -44.94 18.00 -24.78
C ASN A 138 -43.61 18.74 -24.66
N VAL A 139 -43.39 19.74 -25.52
CA VAL A 139 -42.10 20.44 -25.59
C VAL A 139 -42.16 21.85 -25.03
N LEU A 140 -43.36 22.43 -24.88
CA LEU A 140 -43.57 23.84 -24.49
C LEU A 140 -44.31 24.02 -23.16
N ASP A 141 -44.75 22.96 -22.49
CA ASP A 141 -45.47 23.07 -21.20
C ASP A 141 -44.54 23.34 -20.00
N GLY A 142 -43.22 23.33 -20.22
CA GLY A 142 -42.19 23.50 -19.19
C GLY A 142 -41.74 22.19 -18.53
N SER A 143 -42.38 21.06 -18.83
CA SER A 143 -41.93 19.72 -18.38
C SER A 143 -40.65 19.27 -19.13
N TYR A 144 -40.31 19.96 -20.20
CA TYR A 144 -39.16 19.70 -21.06
C TYR A 144 -37.85 20.26 -20.49
N ASN A 145 -37.57 19.96 -19.22
CA ASN A 145 -36.35 20.36 -18.53
C ASN A 145 -35.28 19.27 -18.63
N SER A 146 -34.04 19.67 -18.95
CA SER A 146 -32.81 18.88 -18.88
C SER A 146 -32.91 17.54 -19.60
N LYS A 147 -33.57 17.51 -20.77
CA LYS A 147 -33.64 16.29 -21.58
C LYS A 147 -32.28 16.00 -22.19
N VAL A 148 -31.80 14.78 -21.97
CA VAL A 148 -30.47 14.35 -22.32
C VAL A 148 -30.48 13.64 -23.67
N PHE A 149 -29.65 14.09 -24.59
CA PHE A 149 -29.46 13.51 -25.91
C PHE A 149 -28.07 12.92 -26.04
N GLN A 150 -27.98 11.61 -26.31
CA GLN A 150 -26.72 10.94 -26.57
C GLN A 150 -26.20 11.32 -27.97
N ILE A 151 -25.16 12.16 -27.99
CA ILE A 151 -24.53 12.71 -29.20
C ILE A 151 -23.10 12.18 -29.42
N GLY A 152 -22.73 11.06 -28.78
CA GLY A 152 -21.47 10.37 -29.01
C GLY A 152 -21.56 8.85 -28.83
N SER A 153 -20.47 8.13 -29.11
CA SER A 153 -20.43 6.66 -29.01
C SER A 153 -20.19 6.13 -27.59
N ASN A 154 -19.70 6.98 -26.68
CA ASN A 154 -19.32 6.59 -25.32
C ASN A 154 -20.31 7.13 -24.29
N GLU A 155 -20.38 6.48 -23.13
CA GLU A 155 -21.21 6.91 -22.00
C GLU A 155 -20.91 8.37 -21.61
N ASN A 156 -21.96 9.15 -21.31
CA ASN A 156 -21.91 10.58 -20.93
C ASN A 156 -21.48 11.56 -22.03
N GLN A 157 -21.37 11.14 -23.29
CA GLN A 157 -21.26 12.07 -24.43
C GLN A 157 -22.64 12.61 -24.83
N THR A 158 -23.19 13.45 -23.96
CA THR A 158 -24.57 13.91 -24.06
C THR A 158 -24.68 15.43 -24.18
N MET A 159 -25.74 15.90 -24.83
CA MET A 159 -26.18 17.29 -24.83
C MET A 159 -27.50 17.39 -24.09
N ASN A 160 -27.60 18.34 -23.15
CA ASN A 160 -28.85 18.65 -22.49
C ASN A 160 -29.58 19.77 -23.23
N ILE A 161 -30.90 19.65 -23.30
CA ILE A 161 -31.78 20.70 -23.79
C ILE A 161 -32.89 20.90 -22.77
N SER A 162 -33.09 22.16 -22.40
CA SER A 162 -34.22 22.60 -21.59
C SER A 162 -35.00 23.60 -22.41
N ILE A 163 -36.33 23.43 -22.44
CA ILE A 163 -37.26 24.37 -23.06
C ILE A 163 -38.19 24.88 -21.97
N GLY A 164 -38.27 26.20 -21.84
CA GLY A 164 -39.16 26.89 -20.91
C GLY A 164 -40.65 26.69 -21.21
N SER A 165 -41.50 26.98 -20.21
CA SER A 165 -42.96 26.93 -20.41
C SER A 165 -43.45 28.13 -21.22
N MET A 166 -44.34 27.89 -22.18
CA MET A 166 -45.04 28.92 -22.97
C MET A 166 -46.47 29.15 -22.47
N HIS A 167 -46.85 28.56 -21.34
CA HIS A 167 -48.19 28.73 -20.77
C HIS A 167 -48.42 30.20 -20.34
N SER A 168 -49.63 30.72 -20.57
CA SER A 168 -50.02 32.11 -20.30
C SER A 168 -49.88 32.50 -18.83
N SER A 169 -49.98 31.54 -17.90
CA SER A 169 -49.76 31.77 -16.46
C SER A 169 -48.30 31.97 -16.07
N VAL A 170 -47.36 31.58 -16.93
CA VAL A 170 -45.90 31.67 -16.69
C VAL A 170 -45.30 32.84 -17.47
N LEU A 171 -45.82 33.11 -18.67
CA LEU A 171 -45.43 34.24 -19.49
C LEU A 171 -45.74 35.58 -18.79
N GLY A 172 -44.81 36.53 -18.88
CA GLY A 172 -44.92 37.88 -18.30
C GLY A 172 -44.18 38.07 -16.97
N VAL A 173 -44.01 37.00 -16.19
CA VAL A 173 -43.30 37.02 -14.89
C VAL A 173 -42.04 36.14 -14.90
N ALA A 174 -42.00 35.11 -15.76
CA ALA A 174 -40.86 34.20 -15.84
C ALA A 174 -39.59 34.86 -16.41
N THR A 175 -38.44 34.48 -15.85
CA THR A 175 -37.11 34.81 -16.38
C THR A 175 -36.57 33.59 -17.16
N SER A 176 -35.93 33.80 -18.31
CA SER A 176 -35.46 32.68 -19.16
C SER A 176 -34.46 31.79 -18.42
N ASN A 177 -34.62 30.47 -18.58
CA ASN A 177 -33.76 29.42 -18.00
C ASN A 177 -32.27 29.58 -18.37
N SER A 178 -31.95 30.38 -19.40
CA SER A 178 -30.58 30.70 -19.84
C SER A 178 -29.80 31.53 -18.81
N ALA A 179 -30.48 32.37 -18.02
CA ALA A 179 -29.88 33.08 -16.90
C ALA A 179 -29.58 32.13 -15.73
N ALA A 180 -30.46 31.15 -15.49
CA ALA A 180 -30.24 30.12 -14.47
C ALA A 180 -29.11 29.14 -14.85
N ALA A 181 -28.98 28.75 -16.13
CA ALA A 181 -27.94 27.82 -16.57
C ALA A 181 -26.51 28.44 -16.54
N SER A 182 -26.38 29.74 -16.86
CA SER A 182 -25.09 30.45 -16.77
C SER A 182 -24.71 30.81 -15.33
N MET A 183 -25.67 30.87 -14.41
CA MET A 183 -25.42 30.99 -12.97
C MET A 183 -25.15 29.63 -12.30
N ALA A 184 -25.78 28.55 -12.77
CA ALA A 184 -25.48 27.19 -12.32
C ALA A 184 -24.02 26.81 -12.61
N GLN A 185 -23.49 27.20 -13.78
CA GLN A 185 -22.11 26.89 -14.17
C GLN A 185 -21.04 27.74 -13.46
N ARG A 186 -21.43 28.85 -12.83
CA ARG A 186 -20.57 29.64 -11.91
C ARG A 186 -20.74 29.25 -10.44
N ALA A 187 -21.79 28.48 -10.11
CA ALA A 187 -21.96 27.81 -8.82
C ALA A 187 -21.33 26.41 -8.79
N SER A 188 -20.94 25.83 -9.93
CA SER A 188 -20.28 24.51 -10.00
C SER A 188 -18.80 24.48 -9.61
N SER A 189 -18.22 25.58 -9.10
CA SER A 189 -16.89 25.56 -8.45
C SER A 189 -16.97 25.61 -6.91
N SER A 190 -18.00 24.98 -6.34
CA SER A 190 -17.96 24.36 -5.01
C SER A 190 -18.51 22.93 -5.13
N SER A 191 -17.72 22.07 -5.78
CA SER A 191 -17.99 20.64 -5.74
C SER A 191 -17.89 20.16 -4.30
N GLY A 192 -18.95 19.46 -3.85
CA GLY A 192 -18.83 18.47 -2.80
C GLY A 192 -19.75 18.68 -1.61
N ILE A 193 -21.08 18.56 -1.79
CA ILE A 193 -21.92 17.76 -0.89
C ILE A 193 -23.03 17.12 -1.75
N ASP A 194 -23.03 15.80 -1.80
CA ASP A 194 -24.00 14.95 -2.48
C ASP A 194 -25.13 14.61 -1.50
N GLY A 195 -26.39 14.84 -1.89
CA GLY A 195 -27.58 14.31 -1.21
C GLY A 195 -28.15 15.04 0.01
N ALA A 196 -28.89 16.15 -0.19
CA ALA A 196 -30.06 16.56 0.62
C ALA A 196 -30.80 17.70 -0.11
N GLY A 197 -32.13 17.66 -0.16
CA GLY A 197 -32.93 18.73 -0.77
C GLY A 197 -32.59 20.07 -0.12
N VAL A 198 -32.47 21.15 -0.91
CA VAL A 198 -32.18 22.49 -0.39
C VAL A 198 -33.26 22.84 0.64
N ILE A 199 -32.84 22.95 1.90
CA ILE A 199 -33.68 23.28 3.04
C ILE A 199 -33.86 24.81 3.05
N GLU A 200 -35.04 25.28 2.66
CA GLU A 200 -35.35 26.72 2.53
C GLU A 200 -35.75 27.34 3.90
N GLY A 201 -35.29 28.56 4.20
CA GLY A 201 -35.64 29.33 5.40
C GLY A 201 -34.63 30.44 5.77
N ALA A 202 -34.89 31.19 6.86
CA ALA A 202 -33.98 32.22 7.38
C ALA A 202 -32.81 31.60 8.15
N VAL A 203 -31.58 31.85 7.69
CA VAL A 203 -30.38 31.17 8.18
C VAL A 203 -29.66 32.00 9.24
N ALA A 204 -29.28 31.34 10.34
CA ALA A 204 -28.19 31.74 11.21
C ALA A 204 -27.01 30.77 11.02
N GLN A 205 -25.81 31.29 10.81
CA GLN A 205 -24.60 30.51 10.61
C GLN A 205 -23.41 31.19 11.31
N GLY A 206 -22.85 30.49 12.28
CA GLY A 206 -21.53 30.79 12.83
C GLY A 206 -20.41 30.26 11.93
N THR A 207 -19.18 30.41 12.39
CA THR A 207 -18.02 29.82 11.70
C THR A 207 -17.75 28.47 12.34
N ALA A 208 -17.76 27.40 11.54
CA ALA A 208 -17.37 26.09 12.04
C ALA A 208 -15.91 26.09 12.51
N PRO A 209 -15.57 25.41 13.62
CA PRO A 209 -14.19 25.30 14.06
C PRO A 209 -13.37 24.50 13.04
N THR A 210 -12.19 24.99 12.69
CA THR A 210 -11.21 24.15 11.98
C THR A 210 -10.47 23.33 13.02
N GLN A 211 -10.66 22.01 13.00
CA GLN A 211 -10.03 21.14 14.00
C GLN A 211 -8.52 21.31 13.96
N THR A 212 -7.92 21.50 15.13
CA THR A 212 -6.46 21.56 15.25
C THR A 212 -5.94 20.15 15.32
N VAL A 213 -5.12 19.76 14.36
CA VAL A 213 -4.58 18.41 14.30
C VAL A 213 -3.07 18.49 14.41
N VAL A 214 -2.54 17.76 15.40
CA VAL A 214 -1.12 17.63 15.67
C VAL A 214 -0.74 16.17 15.55
N ASP A 215 0.27 15.90 14.74
CA ASP A 215 0.86 14.59 14.57
C ASP A 215 2.13 14.50 15.39
N LEU A 216 2.14 13.57 16.36
CA LEU A 216 3.32 13.24 17.15
C LEU A 216 3.94 11.95 16.58
N LYS A 217 4.97 12.09 15.75
CA LYS A 217 5.64 10.95 15.12
C LYS A 217 6.81 10.47 15.97
N PHE A 218 6.72 9.24 16.46
CA PHE A 218 7.75 8.64 17.30
C PHE A 218 8.86 8.07 16.42
N LEU A 219 10.10 8.54 16.61
CA LEU A 219 11.22 8.20 15.72
C LEU A 219 11.96 6.92 16.15
N ASN A 220 11.69 6.40 17.35
CA ASN A 220 12.21 5.11 17.79
C ASN A 220 11.25 4.00 17.34
N ASN A 221 11.48 3.43 16.16
CA ASN A 221 10.62 2.41 15.55
C ASN A 221 10.94 0.96 15.98
N SER A 222 12.00 0.76 16.76
CA SER A 222 12.58 -0.59 16.98
C SER A 222 12.50 -1.08 18.43
N GLY A 223 11.81 -0.37 19.33
CA GLY A 223 11.74 -0.78 20.74
C GLY A 223 10.69 -0.06 21.58
N SER A 224 10.76 -0.32 22.89
CA SER A 224 9.88 0.26 23.92
C SER A 224 10.58 1.39 24.67
N ASP A 225 9.89 2.50 24.91
CA ASP A 225 10.40 3.62 25.69
C ASP A 225 9.31 4.31 26.52
N ALA A 226 9.71 5.00 27.60
CA ALA A 226 8.80 5.73 28.48
C ALA A 226 8.84 7.24 28.20
N TYR A 227 7.67 7.82 27.97
CA TYR A 227 7.51 9.24 27.61
C TYR A 227 6.81 10.02 28.71
N THR A 228 7.15 11.30 28.84
CA THR A 228 6.50 12.26 29.74
C THR A 228 6.25 13.54 28.97
N PHE A 229 5.02 14.03 28.93
CA PHE A 229 4.65 15.33 28.36
C PHE A 229 3.22 15.72 28.78
N LYS A 230 2.88 17.00 28.63
CA LYS A 230 1.54 17.54 28.90
C LYS A 230 0.97 18.16 27.65
N LEU A 231 -0.25 17.78 27.27
CA LEU A 231 -1.04 18.40 26.22
C LEU A 231 -2.08 19.32 26.84
N VAL A 232 -2.16 20.57 26.40
CA VAL A 232 -3.13 21.56 26.91
C VAL A 232 -4.10 21.95 25.80
N ASP A 233 -5.39 21.90 26.11
CA ASP A 233 -6.46 22.45 25.28
C ASP A 233 -6.56 23.95 25.49
N GLY A 234 -6.36 24.73 24.44
CA GLY A 234 -6.46 26.19 24.46
C GLY A 234 -7.87 26.73 24.57
N VAL A 235 -8.91 25.93 24.31
CA VAL A 235 -10.32 26.35 24.51
C VAL A 235 -10.72 26.22 25.97
N SER A 236 -10.55 25.03 26.54
CA SER A 236 -10.97 24.73 27.90
C SER A 236 -9.91 25.04 28.97
N GLY A 237 -8.64 25.19 28.59
CA GLY A 237 -7.50 25.31 29.51
C GLY A 237 -7.12 24.00 30.22
N LEU A 238 -7.77 22.89 29.87
CA LEU A 238 -7.58 21.58 30.50
C LEU A 238 -6.34 20.86 29.97
N THR A 239 -5.72 20.04 30.81
CA THR A 239 -4.47 19.34 30.47
C THR A 239 -4.65 17.83 30.47
N ALA A 240 -4.17 17.16 29.42
CA ALA A 240 -3.98 15.71 29.37
C ALA A 240 -2.49 15.39 29.57
N GLU A 241 -2.17 14.67 30.65
CA GLU A 241 -0.79 14.40 31.06
C GLU A 241 -0.38 12.95 30.79
N VAL A 242 0.79 12.78 30.16
CA VAL A 242 1.54 11.53 30.11
C VAL A 242 2.64 11.62 31.15
N ALA A 243 2.61 10.75 32.16
CA ALA A 243 3.60 10.72 33.23
C ALA A 243 4.36 9.39 33.21
N ALA A 244 5.52 9.37 32.53
CA ALA A 244 6.38 8.19 32.37
C ALA A 244 5.65 6.95 31.81
N LEU A 245 4.77 7.15 30.83
CA LEU A 245 4.01 6.06 30.22
C LEU A 245 4.85 5.36 29.15
N THR A 246 4.94 4.05 29.23
CA THR A 246 5.68 3.22 28.27
C THR A 246 4.86 2.94 27.03
N VAL A 247 5.46 3.09 25.84
CA VAL A 247 4.93 2.61 24.57
C VAL A 247 5.97 1.74 23.88
N ASP A 248 5.52 0.58 23.38
CA ASP A 248 6.26 -0.29 22.46
C ASP A 248 5.72 -0.09 21.04
N MET A 249 6.54 0.46 20.16
CA MET A 249 6.13 0.78 18.78
C MET A 249 5.88 -0.47 17.92
N THR A 250 6.31 -1.65 18.36
CA THR A 250 6.06 -2.92 17.67
C THR A 250 4.73 -3.58 18.07
N SER A 251 4.09 -3.10 19.14
CA SER A 251 2.89 -3.72 19.73
C SER A 251 1.68 -2.78 19.65
N GLN A 252 0.68 -3.15 18.84
CA GLN A 252 -0.57 -2.40 18.72
C GLN A 252 -1.30 -2.28 20.08
N VAL A 253 -1.26 -3.34 20.91
CA VAL A 253 -1.87 -3.31 22.24
C VAL A 253 -1.21 -2.26 23.14
N SER A 254 0.11 -2.10 23.04
CA SER A 254 0.84 -1.06 23.78
C SER A 254 0.46 0.34 23.30
N LYS A 255 0.32 0.53 21.98
CA LYS A 255 -0.13 1.79 21.38
C LYS A 255 -1.54 2.15 21.84
N ASP A 256 -2.48 1.21 21.74
CA ASP A 256 -3.87 1.41 22.15
C ASP A 256 -3.97 1.74 23.64
N ALA A 257 -3.19 1.06 24.49
CA ALA A 257 -3.12 1.34 25.93
C ALA A 257 -2.54 2.74 26.22
N PHE A 258 -1.54 3.18 25.45
CA PHE A 258 -0.96 4.51 25.57
C PHE A 258 -1.98 5.61 25.25
N ALA A 259 -2.66 5.50 24.11
CA ALA A 259 -3.69 6.45 23.71
C ALA A 259 -4.88 6.46 24.68
N ALA A 260 -5.33 5.29 25.13
CA ALA A 260 -6.41 5.17 26.11
C ALA A 260 -6.05 5.85 27.44
N SER A 261 -4.82 5.66 27.93
CA SER A 261 -4.36 6.31 29.17
C SER A 261 -4.26 7.83 29.01
N LEU A 262 -3.83 8.32 27.85
CA LEU A 262 -3.75 9.76 27.57
C LEU A 262 -5.15 10.39 27.49
N ASN A 263 -6.09 9.74 26.80
CA ASN A 263 -7.48 10.17 26.73
C ASN A 263 -8.16 10.15 28.11
N LEU A 264 -7.89 9.14 28.94
CA LEU A 264 -8.39 9.06 30.31
C LEU A 264 -7.80 10.17 31.20
N SER A 265 -6.51 10.45 31.05
CA SER A 265 -5.83 11.56 31.73
C SER A 265 -6.50 12.90 31.40
N GLY A 266 -6.79 13.15 30.12
CA GLY A 266 -7.52 14.35 29.69
C GLY A 266 -8.94 14.49 30.24
N GLN A 267 -9.62 13.38 30.54
CA GLN A 267 -10.93 13.36 31.20
C GLN A 267 -10.81 13.63 32.71
N SER A 268 -9.87 12.97 33.39
CA SER A 268 -9.67 13.13 34.84
C SER A 268 -9.02 14.46 35.25
N GLY A 269 -8.29 15.11 34.33
CA GLY A 269 -7.64 16.42 34.52
C GLY A 269 -8.59 17.63 34.48
N GLN A 270 -9.91 17.41 34.46
CA GLN A 270 -10.94 18.46 34.50
C GLN A 270 -10.89 19.23 35.83
N THR A 271 -10.33 20.44 35.82
CA THR A 271 -10.36 21.37 36.97
C THR A 271 -11.76 21.97 37.18
N ASP A 272 -12.56 22.00 36.11
CA ASP A 272 -13.96 22.43 36.12
C ASP A 272 -14.90 21.23 36.37
N SER A 273 -14.68 20.49 37.46
CA SER A 273 -15.60 19.43 37.93
C SER A 273 -16.61 19.96 38.96
N VAL A 274 -16.64 21.28 39.18
CA VAL A 274 -17.38 21.95 40.24
C VAL A 274 -18.26 23.07 39.66
N VAL A 275 -19.57 22.87 39.67
CA VAL A 275 -20.52 23.95 39.41
C VAL A 275 -20.67 24.79 40.68
N THR A 276 -20.09 25.98 40.72
CA THR A 276 -20.17 26.90 41.87
C THR A 276 -21.17 28.00 41.63
N GLY A 277 -22.13 28.20 42.55
CA GLY A 277 -23.07 29.33 42.63
C GLY A 277 -22.45 30.71 42.38
N SER A 278 -23.25 31.68 41.96
CA SER A 278 -22.80 33.07 41.81
C SER A 278 -22.48 33.74 43.16
N THR A 279 -21.59 34.73 43.13
CA THR A 279 -21.02 35.44 44.29
C THR A 279 -22.03 36.29 45.09
N THR A 280 -23.22 36.55 44.53
CA THR A 280 -24.34 37.14 45.25
C THR A 280 -25.02 36.07 46.10
N ASN A 281 -24.51 35.95 47.32
CA ASN A 281 -24.90 34.99 48.34
C ASN A 281 -26.43 34.88 48.53
N PHE A 282 -27.06 33.85 47.96
CA PHE A 282 -28.35 33.36 48.45
C PHE A 282 -28.27 33.10 49.98
N SER A 283 -27.09 32.70 50.50
CA SER A 283 -26.83 32.58 51.94
C SER A 283 -26.97 33.90 52.73
N ALA A 284 -26.77 35.07 52.11
CA ALA A 284 -26.97 36.37 52.75
C ALA A 284 -28.47 36.76 52.80
N ASP A 285 -29.25 36.40 51.79
CA ASP A 285 -30.70 36.59 51.76
C ASP A 285 -31.46 35.62 52.68
N ILE A 286 -30.92 34.42 52.94
CA ILE A 286 -31.44 33.47 53.94
C ILE A 286 -30.96 33.80 55.36
N GLY A 287 -30.28 34.93 55.59
CA GLY A 287 -29.52 35.27 56.80
C GLY A 287 -30.20 35.16 58.18
N ASN A 288 -31.47 34.71 58.28
CA ASN A 288 -32.06 34.26 59.55
C ASN A 288 -32.91 32.97 59.52
N ALA A 289 -33.32 32.44 58.35
CA ALA A 289 -34.17 31.23 58.20
C ALA A 289 -34.87 31.21 56.83
N LEU A 290 -34.81 30.10 56.09
CA LEU A 290 -35.75 29.86 54.98
C LEU A 290 -37.06 29.27 55.53
N ASP A 291 -38.18 29.95 55.30
CA ASP A 291 -39.52 29.49 55.70
C ASP A 291 -40.19 28.68 54.58
N LEU A 292 -40.33 27.37 54.80
CA LEU A 292 -40.98 26.41 53.90
C LEU A 292 -42.50 26.34 54.07
N THR A 293 -43.11 27.19 54.91
CA THR A 293 -44.57 27.35 54.98
C THR A 293 -45.08 28.41 53.99
N ASN A 294 -44.20 29.30 53.53
CA ASN A 294 -44.51 30.30 52.53
C ASN A 294 -44.35 29.71 51.11
N THR A 295 -45.46 29.61 50.38
CA THR A 295 -45.52 29.14 48.99
C THR A 295 -44.61 29.93 48.05
N ALA A 296 -44.34 31.22 48.33
CA ALA A 296 -43.44 32.05 47.53
C ALA A 296 -41.97 31.61 47.59
N ASN A 297 -41.60 30.78 48.57
CA ASN A 297 -40.24 30.24 48.72
C ASN A 297 -40.08 28.84 48.09
N PHE A 298 -41.14 28.26 47.51
CA PHE A 298 -41.07 26.91 46.96
C PHE A 298 -40.23 26.80 45.70
N GLY A 299 -40.14 27.87 44.91
CA GLY A 299 -39.27 27.94 43.73
C GLY A 299 -37.78 27.93 44.09
N LYS A 300 -37.44 28.49 45.25
CA LYS A 300 -36.06 28.71 45.72
C LYS A 300 -35.28 27.45 46.10
N VAL A 301 -35.97 26.31 46.22
CA VAL A 301 -35.39 25.01 46.62
C VAL A 301 -35.60 23.93 45.56
N LYS A 302 -36.02 24.36 44.36
CA LYS A 302 -36.17 23.53 43.19
C LYS A 302 -35.12 23.92 42.17
N PHE A 303 -34.57 22.93 41.50
CA PHE A 303 -33.63 23.10 40.41
C PHE A 303 -33.62 21.82 39.58
N ALA A 304 -32.91 21.83 38.46
CA ALA A 304 -32.68 20.62 37.70
C ALA A 304 -31.18 20.40 37.47
N ILE A 305 -30.79 19.14 37.42
CA ILE A 305 -29.40 18.73 37.20
C ILE A 305 -29.34 17.60 36.16
N SER A 306 -28.34 17.64 35.29
CA SER A 306 -27.97 16.51 34.45
C SER A 306 -26.47 16.23 34.57
N VAL A 307 -26.13 14.96 34.40
CA VAL A 307 -24.76 14.44 34.42
C VAL A 307 -24.45 13.88 33.05
N ASP A 308 -23.33 14.30 32.48
CA ASP A 308 -22.78 13.85 31.20
C ASP A 308 -23.75 13.95 30.00
N GLY A 309 -24.64 14.95 30.01
CA GLY A 309 -25.67 15.10 28.97
C GLY A 309 -26.81 14.08 29.04
N GLY A 310 -26.92 13.33 30.14
CA GLY A 310 -28.07 12.47 30.43
C GLY A 310 -29.36 13.26 30.71
N ALA A 311 -30.46 12.54 30.94
CA ALA A 311 -31.76 13.14 31.21
C ALA A 311 -31.69 14.16 32.37
N THR A 312 -32.33 15.31 32.16
CA THR A 312 -32.45 16.37 33.17
C THR A 312 -33.35 15.90 34.31
N VAL A 313 -32.79 15.79 35.52
CA VAL A 313 -33.52 15.38 36.72
C VAL A 313 -33.96 16.59 37.51
N GLN A 314 -35.27 16.74 37.71
CA GLN A 314 -35.84 17.76 38.58
C GLN A 314 -35.63 17.37 40.05
N VAL A 315 -35.06 18.29 40.82
CA VAL A 315 -34.79 18.11 42.25
C VAL A 315 -35.68 19.07 43.03
N ASP A 316 -36.50 18.52 43.93
CA ASP A 316 -37.32 19.28 44.89
C ASP A 316 -36.86 18.93 46.30
N LEU A 317 -36.14 19.84 46.94
CA LEU A 317 -35.55 19.58 48.25
C LEU A 317 -36.56 19.65 49.40
N ARG A 318 -37.82 20.05 49.18
CA ARG A 318 -38.78 20.31 50.27
C ARG A 318 -39.03 19.08 51.14
N ASP A 319 -39.37 17.95 50.53
CA ASP A 319 -39.66 16.72 51.27
C ASP A 319 -38.41 16.17 51.97
N LYS A 320 -37.25 16.31 51.32
CA LYS A 320 -35.96 15.91 51.89
C LYS A 320 -35.60 16.77 53.10
N LEU A 321 -35.69 18.10 52.99
CA LEU A 321 -35.48 19.06 54.07
C LEU A 321 -36.39 18.79 55.28
N LEU A 322 -37.64 18.40 55.05
CA LEU A 322 -38.59 18.05 56.10
C LEU A 322 -38.27 16.72 56.80
N SER A 323 -37.52 15.84 56.14
CA SER A 323 -37.04 14.57 56.70
C SER A 323 -35.67 14.68 57.40
N THR A 324 -34.93 15.76 57.15
CA THR A 324 -33.61 16.02 57.75
C THR A 324 -33.76 16.34 59.24
N THR A 325 -32.98 15.66 60.08
CA THR A 325 -33.04 15.80 61.54
C THR A 325 -32.70 17.23 61.99
N GLY A 326 -33.58 17.84 62.81
CA GLY A 326 -33.37 19.17 63.39
C GLY A 326 -33.89 20.35 62.55
N VAL A 327 -34.58 20.09 61.43
CA VAL A 327 -35.20 21.12 60.60
C VAL A 327 -36.56 21.54 61.16
N THR A 328 -36.82 22.85 61.25
CA THR A 328 -38.14 23.41 61.57
C THR A 328 -38.73 24.05 60.31
N ARG A 329 -40.04 23.83 60.02
CA ARG A 329 -40.69 24.29 58.78
C ARG A 329 -40.56 25.81 58.53
N THR A 330 -40.39 26.59 59.58
CA THR A 330 -40.28 28.05 59.53
C THR A 330 -38.84 28.56 59.53
N ALA A 331 -37.84 27.67 59.69
CA ALA A 331 -36.44 28.03 59.80
C ALA A 331 -35.51 26.89 59.37
N VAL A 332 -35.12 26.92 58.09
CA VAL A 332 -34.07 26.07 57.52
C VAL A 332 -32.77 26.86 57.36
N THR A 333 -31.64 26.27 57.75
CA THR A 333 -30.30 26.86 57.63
C THR A 333 -29.54 26.34 56.39
N GLU A 334 -28.51 27.07 55.97
CA GLU A 334 -27.64 26.70 54.83
C GLU A 334 -27.05 25.28 55.00
N THR A 335 -26.51 24.95 56.17
CA THR A 335 -25.94 23.61 56.44
C THR A 335 -26.98 22.49 56.29
N GLN A 336 -28.24 22.75 56.64
CA GLN A 336 -29.33 21.79 56.48
C GLN A 336 -29.71 21.62 55.00
N ILE A 337 -29.62 22.69 54.21
CA ILE A 337 -29.83 22.65 52.76
C ILE A 337 -28.71 21.86 52.08
N VAL A 338 -27.44 22.11 52.40
CA VAL A 338 -26.31 21.34 51.84
C VAL A 338 -26.45 19.85 52.18
N SER A 339 -26.73 19.51 53.43
CA SER A 339 -26.87 18.10 53.84
C SER A 339 -28.06 17.41 53.15
N ALA A 340 -29.19 18.11 52.99
CA ALA A 340 -30.33 17.56 52.26
C ALA A 340 -30.04 17.40 50.77
N LEU A 341 -29.36 18.38 50.16
CA LEU A 341 -28.95 18.39 48.76
C LEU A 341 -27.97 17.26 48.46
N ASP A 342 -26.91 17.12 49.26
CA ASP A 342 -25.89 16.06 49.12
C ASP A 342 -26.52 14.66 49.19
N SER A 343 -27.36 14.42 50.19
CA SER A 343 -28.09 13.16 50.35
C SER A 343 -29.13 12.88 49.26
N GLU A 344 -29.58 13.90 48.54
CA GLU A 344 -30.53 13.76 47.44
C GLU A 344 -29.81 13.52 46.11
N LEU A 345 -28.66 14.16 45.89
CA LEU A 345 -27.79 13.92 44.74
C LEU A 345 -27.20 12.50 44.77
N GLU A 346 -26.74 12.03 45.93
CA GLU A 346 -26.27 10.64 46.09
C GLU A 346 -27.39 9.63 45.77
N ARG A 347 -28.63 9.92 46.17
CA ARG A 347 -29.79 9.05 45.93
C ARG A 347 -30.19 9.01 44.45
N LEU A 348 -30.11 10.14 43.77
CA LEU A 348 -30.56 10.29 42.38
C LEU A 348 -29.50 9.79 41.38
N PHE A 349 -28.22 9.95 41.72
CA PHE A 349 -27.11 9.57 40.86
C PHE A 349 -26.25 8.51 41.55
N ASP A 350 -25.18 8.93 42.23
CA ASP A 350 -24.25 8.07 42.94
C ASP A 350 -23.44 8.89 43.95
N ALA A 351 -22.69 8.21 44.83
CA ALA A 351 -21.92 8.84 45.90
C ALA A 351 -20.75 9.74 45.44
N ARG A 352 -20.47 9.80 44.14
CA ARG A 352 -19.37 10.60 43.56
C ARG A 352 -19.84 12.01 43.20
N ILE A 353 -21.15 12.23 43.10
CA ILE A 353 -21.78 13.55 42.98
C ILE A 353 -22.09 14.08 44.38
N GLY A 354 -21.45 15.18 44.76
CA GLY A 354 -21.61 15.79 46.09
C GLY A 354 -22.01 17.25 46.05
N ALA A 355 -22.59 17.73 47.14
CA ALA A 355 -22.92 19.13 47.35
C ALA A 355 -22.08 19.76 48.47
N GLY A 356 -21.70 21.02 48.29
CA GLY A 356 -20.91 21.77 49.26
C GLY A 356 -21.23 23.25 49.22
N THR A 357 -20.43 24.02 49.95
CA THR A 357 -20.42 25.48 49.83
C THR A 357 -18.98 25.99 49.77
N SER A 358 -18.75 27.00 48.92
CA SER A 358 -17.48 27.70 48.80
C SER A 358 -17.75 29.19 48.86
N SER A 359 -17.12 29.89 49.81
CA SER A 359 -17.28 31.34 50.01
C SER A 359 -18.74 31.84 50.14
N GLY A 360 -19.64 31.01 50.66
CA GLY A 360 -21.07 31.35 50.85
C GLY A 360 -21.99 31.03 49.67
N SER A 361 -21.45 30.44 48.60
CA SER A 361 -22.19 29.95 47.42
C SER A 361 -22.28 28.43 47.42
N PHE A 362 -23.43 27.87 47.04
CA PHE A 362 -23.61 26.42 46.91
C PHE A 362 -22.81 25.86 45.72
N THR A 363 -22.19 24.70 45.91
CA THR A 363 -21.39 24.00 44.89
C THR A 363 -21.92 22.60 44.67
N VAL A 364 -21.88 22.11 43.43
CA VAL A 364 -22.06 20.70 43.08
C VAL A 364 -20.78 20.19 42.41
N THR A 365 -20.28 19.03 42.84
CA THR A 365 -19.00 18.47 42.38
C THR A 365 -19.15 17.02 41.96
N ASP A 366 -18.43 16.61 40.91
CA ASP A 366 -18.27 15.20 40.53
C ASP A 366 -16.82 14.74 40.69
N GLN A 367 -16.61 13.66 41.44
CA GLN A 367 -15.27 13.11 41.69
C GLN A 367 -14.69 12.33 40.50
N GLU A 368 -15.52 11.96 39.50
CA GLU A 368 -15.05 11.31 38.26
C GLU A 368 -14.73 12.29 37.14
N GLY A 369 -14.97 13.60 37.35
CA GLY A 369 -14.79 14.61 36.32
C GLY A 369 -15.80 14.49 35.18
N ARG A 370 -16.96 13.87 35.39
CA ARG A 370 -18.06 13.90 34.41
C ARG A 370 -18.59 15.33 34.31
N ARG A 371 -19.13 15.66 33.13
CA ARG A 371 -19.75 16.96 32.90
C ARG A 371 -21.00 17.13 33.78
N LEU A 372 -21.17 18.30 34.38
CA LEU A 372 -22.33 18.64 35.19
C LEU A 372 -23.04 19.86 34.60
N LYS A 373 -24.36 19.80 34.49
CA LYS A 373 -25.21 20.96 34.16
C LYS A 373 -26.25 21.16 35.26
N VAL A 374 -26.26 22.35 35.86
CA VAL A 374 -27.27 22.78 36.84
C VAL A 374 -28.09 23.89 36.22
N SER A 375 -29.42 23.80 36.29
CA SER A 375 -30.34 24.81 35.77
C SER A 375 -31.48 25.09 36.75
N GLN A 376 -32.21 26.19 36.55
CA GLN A 376 -33.34 26.52 37.42
C GLN A 376 -34.47 25.49 37.40
N GLY A 377 -34.62 24.70 36.32
CA GLY A 377 -35.68 23.69 36.21
C GLY A 377 -37.08 24.26 36.52
N ALA A 378 -37.85 23.53 37.33
CA ALA A 378 -39.15 23.99 37.86
C ALA A 378 -39.05 24.98 39.04
N GLY A 379 -37.86 25.49 39.33
CA GLY A 379 -37.56 26.49 40.35
C GLY A 379 -37.32 27.88 39.79
N ASP A 380 -36.79 28.77 40.63
CA ASP A 380 -36.51 30.17 40.27
C ASP A 380 -35.01 30.49 40.17
N GLY A 381 -34.15 29.46 40.24
CA GLY A 381 -32.69 29.60 40.10
C GLY A 381 -31.98 30.30 41.26
N SER A 382 -32.72 30.81 42.25
CA SER A 382 -32.16 31.64 43.34
C SER A 382 -31.26 30.85 44.29
N LEU A 383 -31.42 29.52 44.40
CA LEU A 383 -30.59 28.65 45.24
C LEU A 383 -29.09 28.82 44.95
N PHE A 384 -28.73 29.06 43.69
CA PHE A 384 -27.36 29.18 43.22
C PHE A 384 -26.91 30.64 43.00
N GLY A 385 -27.63 31.62 43.57
CA GLY A 385 -27.31 33.05 43.47
C GLY A 385 -27.84 33.72 42.19
N THR A 386 -27.39 34.95 41.92
CA THR A 386 -27.80 35.69 40.71
C THR A 386 -26.81 35.55 39.56
N ASP A 387 -27.28 35.23 38.36
CA ASP A 387 -26.44 35.14 37.18
C ASP A 387 -26.02 36.54 36.69
N GLU A 388 -24.73 36.71 36.39
CA GLU A 388 -24.15 37.97 35.91
C GLU A 388 -24.69 38.36 34.54
N ALA A 389 -25.11 37.39 33.73
CA ALA A 389 -25.61 37.62 32.37
C ALA A 389 -27.00 38.27 32.33
N ASN A 390 -27.84 38.02 33.36
CA ASN A 390 -29.25 38.41 33.33
C ASN A 390 -29.72 39.20 34.57
N SER A 391 -28.85 39.41 35.56
CA SER A 391 -29.19 40.09 36.82
C SER A 391 -30.39 39.47 37.58
N GLY A 392 -30.64 38.17 37.37
CA GLY A 392 -31.71 37.36 37.96
C GLY A 392 -31.17 36.02 38.48
N GLY A 393 -32.03 35.05 38.84
CA GLY A 393 -31.61 33.72 39.32
C GLY A 393 -30.82 32.92 38.27
N LEU A 394 -30.08 31.89 38.69
CA LEU A 394 -29.28 31.05 37.79
C LEU A 394 -30.18 30.32 36.76
N LEU A 395 -30.08 30.66 35.48
CA LEU A 395 -30.81 29.97 34.41
C LEU A 395 -30.23 28.59 34.12
N ALA A 396 -28.93 28.52 33.80
CA ALA A 396 -28.17 27.29 33.63
C ALA A 396 -26.67 27.56 33.72
N ARG A 397 -25.92 26.62 34.28
CA ARG A 397 -24.44 26.59 34.23
C ARG A 397 -23.96 25.17 34.06
N GLU A 398 -23.01 24.99 33.17
CA GLU A 398 -22.47 23.69 32.76
C GLU A 398 -20.94 23.72 32.85
N THR A 399 -20.33 22.60 33.21
CA THR A 399 -18.86 22.44 33.21
C THR A 399 -18.31 22.17 31.80
N MET A 400 -17.07 22.59 31.54
CA MET A 400 -16.41 22.44 30.25
C MET A 400 -15.68 21.09 30.10
N ARG A 401 -15.73 20.49 28.90
CA ARG A 401 -15.01 19.25 28.56
C ARG A 401 -13.67 19.57 27.88
N ASN A 402 -12.68 18.70 28.08
CA ASN A 402 -11.47 18.69 27.28
C ASN A 402 -11.80 18.28 25.83
N ASN A 403 -11.41 19.11 24.86
CA ASN A 403 -11.68 18.86 23.44
C ASN A 403 -10.57 18.04 22.74
N LEU A 404 -9.56 17.58 23.48
CA LEU A 404 -8.46 16.79 22.95
C LEU A 404 -8.81 15.30 22.91
N THR A 405 -8.53 14.68 21.76
CA THR A 405 -8.55 13.23 21.58
C THR A 405 -7.24 12.78 20.94
N ALA A 406 -6.66 11.69 21.43
CA ALA A 406 -5.44 11.10 20.91
C ALA A 406 -5.71 9.69 20.37
N GLU A 407 -5.23 9.39 19.16
CA GLU A 407 -5.36 8.08 18.50
C GLU A 407 -4.09 7.75 17.70
N TRP A 408 -3.73 6.48 17.61
CA TRP A 408 -2.60 6.04 16.79
C TRP A 408 -3.02 5.79 15.34
N VAL A 409 -2.28 6.39 14.40
CA VAL A 409 -2.36 6.10 12.97
C VAL A 409 -0.97 5.61 12.54
N GLY A 410 -0.81 4.28 12.45
CA GLY A 410 0.50 3.66 12.22
C GLY A 410 1.46 3.90 13.38
N ASP A 411 2.52 4.67 13.14
CA ASP A 411 3.54 5.05 14.13
C ASP A 411 3.43 6.51 14.59
N THR A 412 2.35 7.20 14.19
CA THR A 412 2.08 8.59 14.55
C THR A 412 0.91 8.64 15.52
N LEU A 413 1.10 9.29 16.65
CA LEU A 413 0.01 9.61 17.57
C LEU A 413 -0.63 10.93 17.13
N LYS A 414 -1.83 10.83 16.58
CA LYS A 414 -2.63 11.96 16.13
C LYS A 414 -3.40 12.53 17.30
N VAL A 415 -3.13 13.79 17.64
CA VAL A 415 -3.85 14.55 18.66
C VAL A 415 -4.74 15.56 17.96
N THR A 416 -6.05 15.48 18.19
CA THR A 416 -7.03 16.35 17.56
C THR A 416 -7.76 17.18 18.60
N ASN A 417 -7.88 18.48 18.37
CA ASN A 417 -8.80 19.36 19.09
C ASN A 417 -10.06 19.57 18.26
N SER A 418 -11.16 18.94 18.66
CA SER A 418 -12.43 19.00 17.92
C SER A 418 -13.06 20.40 17.88
N ALA A 419 -12.70 21.28 18.83
CA ALA A 419 -13.21 22.66 18.91
C ALA A 419 -12.33 23.68 18.16
N GLY A 420 -11.25 23.23 17.51
CA GLY A 420 -10.35 24.13 16.77
C GLY A 420 -9.56 25.09 17.65
N GLY A 421 -9.36 24.74 18.93
CA GLY A 421 -8.52 25.50 19.84
C GLY A 421 -7.04 25.21 19.68
N LYS A 422 -6.21 26.07 20.28
CA LYS A 422 -4.77 25.84 20.40
C LYS A 422 -4.48 24.50 21.07
N VAL A 423 -3.54 23.73 20.55
CA VAL A 423 -2.98 22.53 21.19
C VAL A 423 -1.54 22.84 21.52
N SER A 424 -1.18 22.83 22.80
CA SER A 424 0.22 22.96 23.21
C SER A 424 0.72 21.71 23.88
N LEU A 425 1.94 21.31 23.51
CA LEU A 425 2.69 20.24 24.16
C LEU A 425 3.81 20.89 24.99
N SER A 426 3.95 20.48 26.24
CA SER A 426 5.00 20.98 27.13
C SER A 426 5.62 19.86 27.98
N SER A 427 6.78 20.15 28.56
CA SER A 427 7.49 19.24 29.48
C SER A 427 7.86 17.89 28.87
N TYR A 428 8.25 17.87 27.59
CA TYR A 428 8.68 16.63 26.94
C TYR A 428 9.94 16.04 27.58
N ALA A 429 9.87 14.76 27.94
CA ALA A 429 11.01 13.92 28.33
C ALA A 429 10.79 12.47 27.91
N ALA A 430 11.88 11.77 27.60
CA ALA A 430 11.90 10.34 27.31
C ALA A 430 12.98 9.63 28.14
N GLN A 431 12.76 8.36 28.50
CA GLN A 431 13.69 7.56 29.31
C GLN A 431 14.96 7.20 28.54
N SER A 432 14.82 6.80 27.27
CA SER A 432 15.92 6.76 26.29
C SER A 432 15.98 8.11 25.56
N ASN A 433 17.08 8.44 24.86
CA ASN A 433 17.16 9.68 24.06
C ASN A 433 16.23 9.65 22.82
N SER A 434 15.05 9.04 22.93
CA SER A 434 14.05 8.92 21.89
C SER A 434 13.48 10.29 21.56
N GLN A 435 13.28 10.49 20.28
CA GLN A 435 12.82 11.73 19.71
C GLN A 435 11.38 11.56 19.23
N VAL A 436 10.60 12.63 19.33
CA VAL A 436 9.25 12.72 18.77
C VAL A 436 9.19 13.97 17.91
N LEU A 437 8.72 13.82 16.68
CA LEU A 437 8.45 14.95 15.81
C LEU A 437 7.05 15.49 16.13
N PHE A 438 6.95 16.78 16.45
CA PHE A 438 5.69 17.50 16.58
C PHE A 438 5.41 18.21 15.26
N ASP A 439 4.43 17.70 14.54
CA ASP A 439 4.02 18.21 13.23
C ASP A 439 2.59 18.74 13.29
N VAL A 440 2.33 19.85 12.62
CA VAL A 440 1.00 20.47 12.57
C VAL A 440 0.44 20.19 11.18
N VAL A 441 -0.68 19.47 11.11
CA VAL A 441 -1.18 18.91 9.84
C VAL A 441 -1.68 20.00 8.87
N ASP A 442 -2.09 21.16 9.40
CA ASP A 442 -2.50 22.31 8.60
C ASP A 442 -1.54 23.49 8.85
N ASP A 443 -0.82 23.89 7.82
CA ASP A 443 0.14 25.00 7.84
C ASP A 443 -0.48 26.31 8.32
N ALA A 444 -1.79 26.51 8.10
CA ALA A 444 -2.52 27.69 8.57
C ALA A 444 -2.62 27.76 10.11
N GLN A 445 -2.28 26.67 10.80
CA GLN A 445 -2.37 26.51 12.25
C GLN A 445 -1.01 26.64 12.95
N THR A 446 0.06 27.06 12.27
CA THR A 446 1.38 27.23 12.88
C THR A 446 1.67 28.69 13.25
N ASP A 447 2.42 28.92 14.34
CA ASP A 447 2.90 30.26 14.74
C ASP A 447 4.29 30.53 14.13
N GLY A 448 4.43 30.40 12.80
CA GLY A 448 5.73 30.56 12.14
C GLY A 448 5.87 29.82 10.81
N LEU A 449 7.10 29.45 10.46
CA LEU A 449 7.39 28.61 9.30
C LEU A 449 6.94 27.17 9.61
N SER A 450 6.27 26.54 8.64
CA SER A 450 5.78 25.15 8.71
C SER A 450 6.94 24.15 8.65
N GLU A 451 7.73 24.11 9.71
CA GLU A 451 8.76 23.08 9.91
C GLU A 451 8.40 22.29 11.18
N PRO A 452 8.37 20.95 11.10
CA PRO A 452 8.03 20.14 12.25
C PRO A 452 9.11 20.26 13.35
N ILE A 453 8.66 20.33 14.59
CA ILE A 453 9.51 20.57 15.76
C ILE A 453 10.03 19.24 16.28
N LEU A 454 11.35 19.11 16.46
CA LEU A 454 11.94 17.92 17.07
C LEU A 454 11.92 18.03 18.60
N LEU A 455 11.12 17.17 19.25
CA LEU A 455 11.06 17.02 20.69
C LEU A 455 12.12 16.02 21.16
N ALA A 456 13.16 16.51 21.84
CA ALA A 456 14.28 15.69 22.32
C ALA A 456 14.91 16.25 23.60
N THR A 457 15.32 15.38 24.54
CA THR A 457 15.98 15.74 25.80
C THR A 457 17.51 15.86 25.70
N ALA A 458 18.17 15.13 24.80
CA ALA A 458 19.63 15.17 24.59
C ALA A 458 20.03 15.69 23.19
N ASP A 459 21.29 16.04 22.99
CA ASP A 459 21.85 16.53 21.70
C ASP A 459 22.29 15.39 20.75
N GLY A 460 22.04 14.12 21.11
CA GLY A 460 22.52 12.97 20.36
C GLY A 460 21.60 12.58 19.21
N ASN A 461 22.15 12.67 17.99
CA ASN A 461 21.64 12.17 16.69
C ASN A 461 20.38 12.86 16.15
N MET A 462 20.53 13.98 15.43
CA MET A 462 19.56 14.33 14.39
C MET A 462 19.61 13.22 13.34
N GLN A 463 18.47 12.59 13.03
CA GLN A 463 18.43 11.53 12.01
C GLN A 463 18.67 12.14 10.62
N THR A 464 19.71 11.66 9.93
CA THR A 464 19.82 11.78 8.48
C THR A 464 18.89 10.76 7.82
N GLN A 465 18.50 10.99 6.58
CA GLN A 465 17.65 10.06 5.80
C GLN A 465 18.17 8.62 5.77
N ALA A 466 17.26 7.71 5.38
CA ALA A 466 17.54 6.31 5.12
C ALA A 466 18.74 6.13 4.18
N THR A 467 19.56 5.15 4.53
CA THR A 467 20.71 4.70 3.75
C THR A 467 20.26 4.06 2.44
N ALA A 468 20.89 4.40 1.33
CA ALA A 468 20.67 3.78 0.03
C ALA A 468 21.71 2.67 -0.20
N GLU A 469 21.24 1.44 -0.41
CA GLU A 469 22.07 0.26 -0.63
C GLU A 469 21.92 -0.20 -2.08
N PHE A 470 23.04 -0.38 -2.79
CA PHE A 470 23.08 -0.81 -4.18
C PHE A 470 24.08 -1.96 -4.34
N THR A 471 23.69 -3.03 -5.02
CA THR A 471 24.57 -4.18 -5.29
C THR A 471 24.61 -4.49 -6.78
N GLY A 472 25.77 -4.93 -7.25
CA GLY A 472 25.99 -5.36 -8.62
C GLY A 472 25.44 -6.76 -8.85
N ARG A 473 25.57 -7.25 -10.09
CA ARG A 473 25.16 -8.63 -10.43
C ARG A 473 26.39 -9.48 -10.65
N THR A 474 26.60 -10.46 -9.78
CA THR A 474 27.59 -11.54 -9.93
C THR A 474 26.87 -12.83 -10.32
N GLU A 475 27.50 -13.68 -11.13
CA GLU A 475 26.97 -15.04 -11.36
C GLU A 475 27.10 -15.90 -10.09
N GLU A 476 26.25 -16.91 -9.92
CA GLU A 476 26.42 -17.84 -8.79
C GLU A 476 27.73 -18.63 -8.95
N SER A 477 28.49 -18.77 -7.88
CA SER A 477 29.64 -19.68 -7.84
C SER A 477 29.15 -21.09 -7.55
N GLN A 478 29.49 -22.05 -8.42
CA GLN A 478 29.11 -23.44 -8.24
C GLN A 478 30.33 -24.36 -8.31
N MET A 479 30.46 -25.23 -7.31
CA MET A 479 31.53 -26.21 -7.22
C MET A 479 30.95 -27.61 -7.01
N THR A 480 31.44 -28.56 -7.80
CA THR A 480 31.07 -29.96 -7.70
C THR A 480 32.25 -30.80 -7.21
N ILE A 481 32.04 -31.55 -6.14
CA ILE A 481 33.02 -32.42 -5.50
C ILE A 481 32.56 -33.87 -5.65
N ARG A 482 33.34 -34.69 -6.36
CA ARG A 482 33.07 -36.11 -6.52
C ARG A 482 34.03 -36.95 -5.68
N PHE A 483 33.49 -37.85 -4.88
CA PHE A 483 34.27 -38.78 -4.05
C PHE A 483 34.52 -40.09 -4.79
N SER A 484 35.75 -40.60 -4.75
CA SER A 484 36.13 -41.82 -5.49
C SER A 484 35.80 -43.13 -4.77
N ASP A 485 35.58 -43.09 -3.45
CA ASP A 485 35.22 -44.25 -2.64
C ASP A 485 34.05 -43.90 -1.71
N LEU A 486 33.15 -44.86 -1.54
CA LEU A 486 31.99 -44.80 -0.65
C LEU A 486 32.05 -45.89 0.42
N VAL A 487 33.07 -46.75 0.40
CA VAL A 487 33.24 -47.90 1.30
C VAL A 487 34.65 -47.81 1.90
N GLY A 488 34.75 -47.45 3.17
CA GLY A 488 36.03 -47.22 3.84
C GLY A 488 36.87 -48.49 4.02
N SER A 489 38.04 -48.33 4.66
CA SER A 489 39.06 -49.37 4.91
C SER A 489 38.63 -50.66 5.65
N SER A 490 37.38 -50.80 6.09
CA SER A 490 36.84 -52.02 6.71
C SER A 490 35.39 -52.29 6.27
N ALA A 491 34.99 -53.55 6.27
CA ALA A 491 33.68 -53.98 5.76
C ALA A 491 32.53 -53.24 6.50
N GLY A 492 31.78 -52.41 5.77
CA GLY A 492 30.64 -51.64 6.27
C GLY A 492 30.94 -50.22 6.76
N ALA A 493 32.22 -49.80 6.83
CA ALA A 493 32.61 -48.45 7.22
C ALA A 493 32.42 -47.41 6.08
N ALA A 494 32.14 -46.16 6.44
CA ALA A 494 32.11 -45.03 5.51
C ALA A 494 33.54 -44.55 5.19
N ALA A 495 33.76 -44.05 3.97
CA ALA A 495 35.02 -43.43 3.59
C ALA A 495 35.17 -42.05 4.23
N GLN A 496 36.36 -41.70 4.72
CA GLN A 496 36.59 -40.44 5.45
C GLN A 496 37.48 -39.46 4.69
N TYR A 497 36.92 -38.30 4.35
CA TYR A 497 37.61 -37.24 3.62
C TYR A 497 37.82 -36.00 4.49
N GLY A 498 39.07 -35.59 4.69
CA GLY A 498 39.41 -34.33 5.36
C GLY A 498 39.79 -33.27 4.35
N PHE A 499 39.20 -32.09 4.43
CA PHE A 499 39.50 -30.94 3.57
C PHE A 499 38.95 -29.66 4.22
N ALA A 500 39.27 -28.49 3.67
CA ALA A 500 38.62 -27.23 4.02
C ALA A 500 38.03 -26.61 2.75
N ILE A 501 36.88 -25.94 2.90
CA ILE A 501 36.34 -25.06 1.87
C ILE A 501 36.80 -23.65 2.22
N THR A 502 37.47 -22.98 1.29
CA THR A 502 38.07 -21.67 1.49
C THR A 502 37.67 -20.70 0.37
N ASN A 503 37.98 -19.41 0.53
CA ASN A 503 37.82 -18.41 -0.53
C ASN A 503 38.98 -18.39 -1.54
N GLY A 504 39.95 -19.30 -1.41
CA GLY A 504 41.18 -19.31 -2.21
C GLY A 504 42.32 -18.43 -1.67
N ASP A 505 42.03 -17.54 -0.71
CA ASP A 505 43.01 -16.65 -0.07
C ASP A 505 43.31 -17.04 1.40
N GLY A 506 42.79 -18.20 1.83
CA GLY A 506 43.12 -18.82 3.11
C GLY A 506 42.06 -18.68 4.21
N ASP A 507 40.98 -17.94 3.98
CA ASP A 507 39.85 -17.90 4.92
C ASP A 507 39.03 -19.18 4.82
N VAL A 508 38.90 -19.88 5.95
CA VAL A 508 38.23 -21.18 6.01
C VAL A 508 36.74 -20.98 6.26
N MET A 509 35.92 -21.20 5.23
CA MET A 509 34.46 -21.12 5.33
C MET A 509 33.84 -22.40 5.91
N ALA A 510 34.42 -23.56 5.65
CA ALA A 510 34.05 -24.81 6.33
C ALA A 510 35.28 -25.69 6.56
N ASP A 511 35.40 -26.25 7.78
CA ASP A 511 36.56 -27.03 8.19
C ASP A 511 36.20 -28.50 8.46
N PHE A 512 36.70 -29.39 7.59
CA PHE A 512 36.64 -30.84 7.76
C PHE A 512 38.01 -31.48 7.98
N ARG A 513 39.06 -30.69 8.25
CA ARG A 513 40.43 -31.20 8.38
C ARG A 513 40.57 -32.18 9.54
N THR A 514 39.90 -31.91 10.67
CA THR A 514 39.96 -32.71 11.90
C THR A 514 38.74 -33.62 12.09
N SER A 515 37.54 -33.12 11.79
CA SER A 515 36.28 -33.85 11.95
C SER A 515 36.09 -34.95 10.90
N ARG A 516 36.66 -34.75 9.70
CA ARG A 516 36.57 -35.62 8.50
C ARG A 516 35.13 -35.86 8.06
N LEU A 517 34.80 -35.53 6.82
CA LEU A 517 33.49 -35.82 6.25
C LEU A 517 33.38 -37.32 5.93
N ALA A 518 32.39 -37.98 6.52
CA ALA A 518 32.10 -39.39 6.28
C ALA A 518 31.17 -39.55 5.09
N ILE A 519 31.60 -40.31 4.07
CA ILE A 519 30.90 -40.55 2.82
C ILE A 519 30.63 -42.05 2.67
N GLY A 520 29.36 -42.46 2.72
CA GLY A 520 28.90 -43.82 2.44
C GLY A 520 28.80 -44.79 3.63
N GLY A 521 29.09 -46.09 3.40
CA GLY A 521 28.88 -47.22 4.34
C GLY A 521 27.74 -48.19 3.96
N SER A 522 27.48 -49.23 4.77
CA SER A 522 26.48 -50.29 4.43
C SER A 522 25.02 -49.81 4.25
N ALA A 523 24.73 -48.53 4.54
CA ALA A 523 23.41 -47.89 4.42
C ALA A 523 23.30 -46.85 3.28
N SER A 524 24.31 -46.74 2.41
CA SER A 524 24.58 -45.59 1.50
C SER A 524 23.62 -45.35 0.32
N LEU A 525 22.36 -45.80 0.37
CA LEU A 525 21.35 -45.51 -0.66
C LEU A 525 20.01 -44.97 -0.10
N SER A 526 19.96 -44.62 1.19
CA SER A 526 18.78 -44.00 1.82
C SER A 526 18.84 -42.47 1.77
N SER A 527 17.72 -41.80 1.46
CA SER A 527 17.60 -40.34 1.47
C SER A 527 17.93 -39.69 2.82
N THR A 528 17.89 -40.45 3.92
CA THR A 528 18.27 -39.98 5.26
C THR A 528 19.77 -39.64 5.37
N VAL A 529 20.64 -40.43 4.73
CA VAL A 529 22.11 -40.24 4.81
C VAL A 529 22.55 -39.03 3.99
N ALA A 530 21.89 -38.77 2.85
CA ALA A 530 22.15 -37.58 2.05
C ALA A 530 21.85 -36.28 2.82
N ASN A 531 20.70 -36.23 3.51
CA ASN A 531 20.31 -35.08 4.34
C ASN A 531 21.28 -34.86 5.51
N GLU A 532 21.83 -35.92 6.11
CA GLU A 532 22.83 -35.82 7.19
C GLU A 532 24.15 -35.23 6.69
N ILE A 533 24.60 -35.62 5.49
CA ILE A 533 25.79 -35.06 4.85
C ILE A 533 25.57 -33.58 4.52
N GLU A 534 24.46 -33.23 3.87
CA GLU A 534 24.10 -31.83 3.56
C GLU A 534 24.04 -30.97 4.83
N ALA A 535 23.38 -31.46 5.89
CA ALA A 535 23.29 -30.76 7.17
C ALA A 535 24.67 -30.56 7.84
N SER A 536 25.56 -31.56 7.75
CA SER A 536 26.91 -31.45 8.31
C SER A 536 27.77 -30.41 7.58
N VAL A 537 27.63 -30.32 6.26
CA VAL A 537 28.32 -29.32 5.43
C VAL A 537 27.77 -27.92 5.68
N MET A 538 26.45 -27.76 5.75
CA MET A 538 25.82 -26.48 6.09
C MET A 538 26.17 -26.00 7.50
N ALA A 539 26.24 -26.90 8.49
CA ALA A 539 26.64 -26.55 9.85
C ALA A 539 28.10 -26.07 9.92
N ALA A 540 29.00 -26.72 9.16
CA ALA A 540 30.40 -26.30 9.09
C ALA A 540 30.56 -24.94 8.37
N LEU A 541 29.79 -24.70 7.30
CA LEU A 541 29.75 -23.39 6.61
C LEU A 541 29.26 -22.29 7.55
N SER A 542 28.17 -22.52 8.29
CA SER A 542 27.65 -21.57 9.28
C SER A 542 28.70 -21.22 10.33
N ALA A 543 29.41 -22.21 10.87
CA ALA A 543 30.43 -21.99 11.89
C ALA A 543 31.64 -21.21 11.35
N GLY A 544 32.11 -21.51 10.15
CA GLY A 544 33.25 -20.80 9.55
C GLY A 544 32.93 -19.38 9.11
N ILE A 545 31.71 -19.13 8.60
CA ILE A 545 31.26 -17.78 8.24
C ILE A 545 31.17 -16.90 9.48
N VAL A 546 30.57 -17.38 10.57
CA VAL A 546 30.51 -16.59 11.82
C VAL A 546 31.90 -16.30 12.39
N ALA A 547 32.83 -17.25 12.28
CA ALA A 547 34.18 -17.10 12.81
C ALA A 547 35.02 -16.05 12.05
N ASN A 548 34.89 -15.98 10.72
CA ASN A 548 35.73 -15.13 9.87
C ASN A 548 35.01 -13.84 9.39
N TYR A 549 33.68 -13.85 9.30
CA TYR A 549 32.88 -12.76 8.73
C TYR A 549 31.72 -12.30 9.63
N GLY A 550 31.63 -12.72 10.90
CA GLY A 550 30.48 -12.39 11.77
C GLY A 550 30.29 -10.91 12.13
N ALA A 551 31.24 -10.04 11.77
CA ALA A 551 31.12 -8.58 11.89
C ALA A 551 30.74 -7.89 10.57
N ASP A 552 30.75 -8.63 9.46
CA ASP A 552 30.41 -8.16 8.12
C ASP A 552 28.97 -8.55 7.80
N SER A 553 28.08 -7.56 7.77
CA SER A 553 26.65 -7.78 7.47
C SER A 553 26.39 -8.16 6.01
N SER A 554 27.39 -8.02 5.12
CA SER A 554 27.26 -8.35 3.71
C SER A 554 27.40 -9.85 3.43
N PHE A 555 27.77 -10.68 4.43
CA PHE A 555 28.09 -12.11 4.25
C PHE A 555 27.15 -13.01 5.08
N ASP A 556 26.27 -13.78 4.43
CA ASP A 556 25.31 -14.68 5.10
C ASP A 556 25.51 -16.16 4.69
N VAL A 557 25.31 -17.08 5.64
CA VAL A 557 25.24 -18.52 5.37
C VAL A 557 24.06 -18.88 4.44
N GLN A 558 23.00 -18.07 4.41
CA GLN A 558 21.84 -18.27 3.52
C GLN A 558 22.18 -18.14 2.04
N GLU A 559 23.33 -17.56 1.71
CA GLU A 559 23.85 -17.50 0.34
C GLU A 559 24.29 -18.89 -0.18
N PHE A 560 24.58 -19.84 0.73
CA PHE A 560 25.14 -21.15 0.38
C PHE A 560 24.04 -22.22 0.25
N GLY A 561 24.07 -22.96 -0.86
CA GLY A 561 23.29 -24.16 -1.09
C GLY A 561 24.18 -25.39 -1.18
N VAL A 562 23.81 -26.47 -0.51
CA VAL A 562 24.55 -27.74 -0.54
C VAL A 562 23.61 -28.87 -0.93
N VAL A 563 24.02 -29.67 -1.92
CA VAL A 563 23.24 -30.81 -2.42
C VAL A 563 24.16 -32.02 -2.55
N TYR A 564 23.76 -33.16 -1.99
CA TYR A 564 24.50 -34.43 -2.10
C TYR A 564 23.68 -35.49 -2.82
N SER A 565 24.23 -36.06 -3.89
CA SER A 565 23.56 -37.11 -4.68
C SER A 565 24.55 -38.15 -5.18
N GLY A 566 24.34 -39.42 -4.80
CA GLY A 566 25.16 -40.54 -5.22
C GLY A 566 26.56 -40.47 -4.60
N ASP A 567 27.55 -40.05 -5.40
CA ASP A 567 28.96 -39.88 -5.01
C ASP A 567 29.42 -38.42 -5.10
N THR A 568 28.50 -37.48 -5.32
CA THR A 568 28.79 -36.10 -5.68
C THR A 568 28.14 -35.12 -4.70
N LEU A 569 28.93 -34.17 -4.20
CA LEU A 569 28.52 -33.02 -3.38
C LEU A 569 28.64 -31.74 -4.21
N GLN A 570 27.53 -31.04 -4.40
CA GLN A 570 27.49 -29.73 -5.06
C GLN A 570 27.32 -28.64 -4.01
N ILE A 571 28.12 -27.59 -4.14
CA ILE A 571 28.06 -26.39 -3.32
C ILE A 571 27.84 -25.19 -4.25
N THR A 572 26.83 -24.39 -3.95
CA THR A 572 26.49 -23.18 -4.68
C THR A 572 26.57 -21.99 -3.73
N ASN A 573 27.19 -20.88 -4.12
CA ASN A 573 27.04 -19.60 -3.46
C ASN A 573 26.33 -18.63 -4.42
N ARG A 574 25.19 -18.09 -3.98
CA ARG A 574 24.30 -17.26 -4.81
C ARG A 574 24.86 -15.88 -5.14
N GLU A 575 25.77 -15.37 -4.31
CA GLU A 575 26.40 -14.05 -4.46
C GLU A 575 27.73 -14.11 -5.24
N GLY A 576 28.06 -15.26 -5.84
CA GLY A 576 29.24 -15.40 -6.69
C GLY A 576 30.58 -15.40 -5.98
N ARG A 577 30.59 -15.69 -4.67
CA ARG A 577 31.82 -15.68 -3.87
C ARG A 577 32.78 -16.78 -4.26
N ALA A 578 34.08 -16.52 -4.12
CA ALA A 578 35.12 -17.47 -4.42
C ALA A 578 35.00 -18.74 -3.54
N LEU A 579 35.09 -19.91 -4.16
CA LEU A 579 35.07 -21.23 -3.53
C LEU A 579 36.28 -22.03 -3.97
N ALA A 580 37.07 -22.53 -3.03
CA ALA A 580 38.19 -23.43 -3.27
C ALA A 580 38.13 -24.60 -2.27
N VAL A 581 38.67 -25.76 -2.65
CA VAL A 581 38.93 -26.87 -1.74
C VAL A 581 40.42 -26.94 -1.49
N GLU A 582 40.82 -26.87 -0.22
CA GLU A 582 42.21 -26.89 0.20
C GLU A 582 42.47 -27.90 1.31
N PHE A 583 43.74 -28.20 1.55
CA PHE A 583 44.20 -29.12 2.60
C PHE A 583 43.59 -30.53 2.52
N PHE A 584 43.36 -31.02 1.30
CA PHE A 584 42.78 -32.35 1.10
C PHE A 584 43.65 -33.46 1.72
N SER A 585 43.03 -34.34 2.51
CA SER A 585 43.62 -35.52 3.13
C SER A 585 42.63 -36.68 3.25
N SER A 586 42.95 -37.81 2.66
CA SER A 586 42.15 -39.03 2.78
C SER A 586 43.02 -40.27 2.83
N ASN A 587 42.57 -41.27 3.60
CA ASN A 587 43.16 -42.61 3.61
C ASN A 587 42.33 -43.61 2.77
N ASP A 588 41.10 -43.24 2.38
CA ASP A 588 40.16 -44.14 1.70
C ASP A 588 40.08 -43.86 0.19
N GLY A 589 40.27 -42.62 -0.28
CA GLY A 589 40.24 -42.32 -1.72
C GLY A 589 40.67 -40.92 -2.11
N ASN A 590 40.64 -40.62 -3.42
CA ASN A 590 40.81 -39.27 -3.97
C ASN A 590 39.47 -38.51 -4.12
N MET A 591 39.55 -37.23 -4.44
CA MET A 591 38.40 -36.35 -4.67
C MET A 591 38.59 -35.63 -6.00
N THR A 592 37.56 -35.54 -6.84
CA THR A 592 37.59 -34.72 -8.06
C THR A 592 36.79 -33.45 -7.82
N VAL A 593 37.43 -32.29 -7.87
CA VAL A 593 36.79 -30.99 -7.69
C VAL A 593 36.68 -30.31 -9.05
N THR A 594 35.44 -30.00 -9.45
CA THR A 594 35.10 -29.35 -10.72
C THR A 594 34.39 -28.04 -10.42
N PRO A 595 35.04 -26.89 -10.67
CA PRO A 595 34.35 -25.61 -10.76
C PRO A 595 33.35 -25.65 -11.93
N THR A 596 32.08 -25.36 -11.68
CA THR A 596 31.05 -25.38 -12.73
C THR A 596 31.13 -24.12 -13.59
N ASN A 597 31.54 -22.98 -13.02
CA ASN A 597 31.79 -21.73 -13.75
C ASN A 597 33.02 -21.84 -14.68
N GLU A 598 33.99 -22.68 -14.31
CA GLU A 598 35.24 -22.88 -15.06
C GLU A 598 35.46 -24.38 -15.38
N PRO A 599 34.66 -24.97 -16.30
CA PRO A 599 34.63 -26.41 -16.54
C PRO A 599 35.96 -27.00 -17.05
N GLY A 600 36.89 -26.15 -17.50
CA GLY A 600 38.26 -26.55 -17.90
C GLY A 600 39.24 -26.73 -16.74
N ALA A 601 38.87 -26.36 -15.50
CA ALA A 601 39.76 -26.33 -14.33
C ALA A 601 39.56 -27.51 -13.36
N ALA A 602 38.92 -28.60 -13.82
CA ALA A 602 38.72 -29.79 -13.00
C ALA A 602 40.06 -30.37 -12.49
N SER A 603 40.14 -30.63 -11.18
CA SER A 603 41.35 -31.11 -10.53
C SER A 603 41.05 -32.36 -9.69
N ILE A 604 41.92 -33.36 -9.80
CA ILE A 604 41.88 -34.54 -8.94
C ILE A 604 42.79 -34.25 -7.75
N LEU A 605 42.21 -34.21 -6.56
CA LEU A 605 42.90 -34.01 -5.30
C LEU A 605 43.28 -35.36 -4.66
N ALA A 606 44.55 -35.50 -4.34
CA ALA A 606 45.14 -36.68 -3.76
C ALA A 606 46.19 -36.28 -2.72
N SER A 607 46.11 -36.86 -1.53
CA SER A 607 47.04 -36.57 -0.43
C SER A 607 48.29 -37.46 -0.41
N LYS A 608 48.32 -38.52 -1.22
CA LYS A 608 49.43 -39.48 -1.33
C LYS A 608 49.52 -40.03 -2.76
N ASN A 609 50.72 -40.44 -3.18
CA ASN A 609 51.02 -40.96 -4.52
C ASN A 609 50.49 -42.39 -4.83
N ALA A 610 49.66 -42.97 -3.96
CA ALA A 610 49.26 -44.37 -4.06
C ALA A 610 47.91 -44.59 -3.37
N PHE A 611 46.87 -44.91 -4.14
CA PHE A 611 45.64 -45.51 -3.61
C PHE A 611 45.59 -46.98 -4.05
N ALA A 612 44.93 -47.79 -3.23
CA ALA A 612 45.18 -49.22 -3.11
C ALA A 612 45.41 -49.94 -4.44
N SER A 613 46.47 -50.74 -4.51
CA SER A 613 46.62 -51.66 -5.63
C SER A 613 45.62 -52.78 -5.45
N GLU A 614 44.67 -52.85 -6.38
CA GLU A 614 43.67 -53.91 -6.40
C GLU A 614 44.10 -54.98 -7.41
N MET A 615 44.16 -56.22 -6.94
CA MET A 615 44.34 -57.39 -7.77
C MET A 615 43.13 -58.29 -7.60
N ARG A 616 42.47 -58.61 -8.72
CA ARG A 616 41.34 -59.53 -8.75
C ARG A 616 41.78 -60.87 -9.33
N VAL A 617 41.47 -61.95 -8.64
CA VAL A 617 41.80 -63.32 -9.06
C VAL A 617 40.52 -64.12 -9.21
N LYS A 618 40.22 -64.57 -10.43
CA LYS A 618 39.03 -65.37 -10.69
C LYS A 618 39.12 -66.74 -10.05
N MET A 619 38.07 -67.11 -9.33
CA MET A 619 37.94 -68.41 -8.71
C MET A 619 37.27 -69.41 -9.65
N ASN A 620 37.72 -70.66 -9.55
CA ASN A 620 36.99 -71.79 -10.11
C ASN A 620 35.98 -72.28 -9.06
N THR A 621 34.75 -71.80 -9.15
CA THR A 621 33.69 -72.13 -8.18
C THR A 621 33.30 -73.62 -8.18
N ALA A 622 33.63 -74.36 -9.25
CA ALA A 622 33.43 -75.81 -9.31
C ALA A 622 34.43 -76.58 -8.42
N ALA A 623 35.48 -75.93 -7.94
CA ALA A 623 36.46 -76.54 -7.03
C ALA A 623 36.03 -76.52 -5.56
N PHE A 624 34.93 -75.84 -5.22
CA PHE A 624 34.40 -75.81 -3.86
C PHE A 624 33.88 -77.19 -3.43
N GLY A 625 34.30 -77.64 -2.25
CA GLY A 625 33.94 -78.93 -1.66
C GLY A 625 34.87 -80.11 -2.03
N MET A 626 35.92 -79.88 -2.82
CA MET A 626 36.96 -80.90 -3.06
C MET A 626 37.96 -80.95 -1.89
N ASP A 627 38.53 -82.13 -1.62
CA ASP A 627 39.57 -82.35 -0.59
C ASP A 627 40.94 -81.97 -1.16
N PHE A 628 41.59 -81.02 -0.49
CA PHE A 628 42.89 -80.45 -0.84
C PHE A 628 43.94 -80.73 0.24
N SER A 629 43.61 -81.50 1.29
CA SER A 629 44.46 -81.78 2.45
C SER A 629 45.66 -82.70 2.19
N ALA A 630 45.95 -83.07 0.94
CA ALA A 630 47.09 -83.89 0.58
C ALA A 630 48.42 -83.13 0.76
N THR A 631 49.47 -83.83 1.19
CA THR A 631 50.80 -83.22 1.39
C THR A 631 51.30 -82.55 0.10
N GLY A 632 51.36 -81.21 0.11
CA GLY A 632 51.88 -80.38 -0.99
C GLY A 632 50.85 -79.60 -1.81
N THR A 633 49.54 -79.86 -1.69
CA THR A 633 48.51 -79.21 -2.53
C THR A 633 48.03 -77.84 -2.05
N ASP A 634 48.45 -77.42 -0.84
CA ASP A 634 48.02 -76.17 -0.19
C ASP A 634 49.05 -75.03 -0.27
N ARG A 635 50.07 -75.15 -1.13
CA ARG A 635 51.12 -74.13 -1.28
C ARG A 635 50.77 -73.14 -2.38
N PHE A 636 50.75 -71.86 -2.01
CA PHE A 636 50.50 -70.75 -2.91
C PHE A 636 51.66 -69.75 -2.86
N LEU A 637 51.90 -69.10 -4.00
CA LEU A 637 52.87 -68.04 -4.15
C LEU A 637 52.17 -66.70 -3.98
N PHE A 638 52.73 -65.82 -3.16
CA PHE A 638 52.27 -64.43 -3.06
C PHE A 638 53.43 -63.47 -3.25
N ALA A 639 53.29 -62.55 -4.19
CA ALA A 639 54.28 -61.53 -4.50
C ALA A 639 53.82 -60.13 -4.15
N VAL A 640 54.80 -59.33 -3.71
CA VAL A 640 54.67 -57.91 -3.44
C VAL A 640 55.78 -57.19 -4.21
N ASP A 641 55.45 -56.07 -4.84
CA ASP A 641 56.30 -55.26 -5.73
C ASP A 641 56.75 -55.93 -7.04
N GLY A 642 55.97 -56.90 -7.52
CA GLY A 642 56.18 -57.50 -8.85
C GLY A 642 57.38 -58.45 -8.96
N GLU A 643 58.03 -58.77 -7.84
CA GLU A 643 59.15 -59.73 -7.80
C GLU A 643 58.65 -61.13 -7.46
N GLN A 644 58.95 -62.11 -8.31
CA GLN A 644 58.44 -63.50 -8.22
C GLN A 644 59.16 -64.37 -7.18
N SER A 645 60.05 -63.78 -6.36
CA SER A 645 60.95 -64.50 -5.45
C SER A 645 60.44 -64.62 -4.00
N SER A 646 59.16 -64.31 -3.75
CA SER A 646 58.61 -64.21 -2.39
C SER A 646 57.87 -65.48 -1.96
N ALA A 647 58.16 -65.94 -0.73
CA ALA A 647 57.59 -67.06 0.03
C ALA A 647 56.43 -67.84 -0.60
N ASP A 648 56.61 -69.15 -0.59
CA ASP A 648 55.50 -70.09 -0.55
C ASP A 648 54.85 -70.03 0.84
N PHE A 649 53.59 -69.63 0.91
CA PHE A 649 52.81 -69.73 2.14
C PHE A 649 51.78 -70.86 2.00
N THR A 650 51.61 -71.61 3.09
CA THR A 650 50.67 -72.74 3.13
C THR A 650 49.35 -72.25 3.69
N ILE A 651 48.27 -72.41 2.94
CA ILE A 651 46.95 -71.99 3.39
C ILE A 651 46.26 -73.19 4.04
N GLY A 652 46.12 -73.15 5.36
CA GLY A 652 45.27 -74.10 6.07
C GLY A 652 43.80 -73.81 5.78
N VAL A 653 43.21 -74.53 4.82
CA VAL A 653 41.76 -74.46 4.52
C VAL A 653 40.91 -75.35 5.44
N ASN A 654 41.53 -75.89 6.50
CA ASN A 654 40.98 -76.93 7.36
C ASN A 654 40.00 -76.35 8.41
N GLY A 655 38.75 -76.15 7.99
CA GLY A 655 37.63 -75.74 8.83
C GLY A 655 36.50 -76.77 8.76
N SER A 656 36.61 -77.86 9.54
CA SER A 656 35.71 -79.01 9.50
C SER A 656 34.22 -78.66 9.66
N ALA A 657 33.38 -79.37 8.91
CA ALA A 657 32.42 -80.27 9.56
C ALA A 657 32.27 -81.56 8.72
N ALA A 658 33.25 -82.45 8.79
CA ALA A 658 33.28 -83.76 8.11
C ALA A 658 33.50 -83.75 6.57
N ALA A 659 34.79 -83.58 6.23
CA ALA A 659 35.50 -84.05 5.01
C ALA A 659 35.22 -83.34 3.66
N GLY A 660 35.76 -82.13 3.48
CA GLY A 660 35.92 -81.45 2.18
C GLY A 660 36.41 -80.00 2.31
N ASP A 661 37.57 -79.69 1.72
CA ASP A 661 38.52 -78.62 2.10
C ASP A 661 38.32 -77.22 1.48
N LEU A 662 37.14 -76.85 0.96
CA LEU A 662 36.88 -75.46 0.52
C LEU A 662 35.39 -75.18 0.30
N PHE A 663 34.61 -74.76 1.31
CA PHE A 663 33.14 -74.72 1.17
C PHE A 663 32.55 -73.42 0.60
N SER A 664 33.29 -72.30 0.59
CA SER A 664 32.87 -71.05 -0.06
C SER A 664 34.05 -70.12 -0.37
N GLY A 665 33.89 -69.25 -1.38
CA GLY A 665 34.89 -68.24 -1.71
C GLY A 665 35.18 -67.26 -0.56
N ALA A 666 34.16 -66.91 0.24
CA ALA A 666 34.33 -66.05 1.42
C ALA A 666 35.14 -66.73 2.54
N ALA A 667 34.93 -68.04 2.76
CA ALA A 667 35.75 -68.81 3.70
C ALA A 667 37.20 -68.93 3.22
N PHE A 668 37.41 -69.08 1.91
CA PHE A 668 38.76 -69.09 1.32
C PHE A 668 39.46 -67.74 1.45
N ALA A 669 38.78 -66.64 1.14
CA ALA A 669 39.30 -65.28 1.33
C ALA A 669 39.66 -65.02 2.80
N SER A 670 38.83 -65.47 3.74
CA SER A 670 39.11 -65.36 5.17
C SER A 670 40.30 -66.22 5.60
N ALA A 671 40.47 -67.42 5.04
CA ALA A 671 41.63 -68.27 5.28
C ALA A 671 42.92 -67.63 4.74
N ILE A 672 42.88 -67.04 3.54
CA ILE A 672 43.99 -66.26 2.97
C ILE A 672 44.32 -65.06 3.85
N GLN A 673 43.31 -64.29 4.27
CA GLN A 673 43.50 -63.14 5.16
C GLN A 673 44.14 -63.55 6.49
N ASN A 674 43.66 -64.65 7.09
CA ASN A 674 44.21 -65.18 8.32
C ASN A 674 45.65 -65.68 8.13
N ALA A 675 45.98 -66.31 6.99
CA ALA A 675 47.34 -66.74 6.68
C ALA A 675 48.29 -65.54 6.50
N LEU A 676 47.80 -64.41 5.97
CA LEU A 676 48.58 -63.17 5.83
C LEU A 676 48.78 -62.44 7.18
N VAL A 677 47.88 -62.62 8.16
CA VAL A 677 47.86 -61.89 9.46
C VAL A 677 48.36 -62.72 10.65
N ASN A 678 47.91 -63.96 10.84
CA ASN A 678 48.25 -64.83 11.99
C ASN A 678 49.41 -65.78 11.65
N ARG A 679 50.65 -65.27 11.81
CA ARG A 679 51.90 -65.98 11.51
C ARG A 679 52.34 -66.93 12.65
N ASP A 680 51.55 -67.95 12.98
CA ASP A 680 51.91 -68.92 14.02
C ASP A 680 52.94 -69.95 13.53
N GLY A 681 54.23 -69.65 13.77
CA GLY A 681 55.14 -70.68 14.29
C GLY A 681 56.17 -71.37 13.37
N ALA A 682 56.41 -70.93 12.14
CA ALA A 682 57.60 -71.39 11.38
C ALA A 682 58.19 -70.25 10.53
N SER A 683 59.49 -70.02 10.68
CA SER A 683 60.26 -69.01 9.96
C SER A 683 60.24 -69.28 8.45
N ALA A 684 59.64 -68.38 7.66
CA ALA A 684 60.31 -67.49 6.70
C ALA A 684 59.42 -67.05 5.50
N ASP A 685 59.84 -65.95 4.85
CA ASP A 685 60.00 -65.84 3.39
C ASP A 685 59.19 -64.84 2.54
N ILE A 686 58.20 -64.05 3.00
CA ILE A 686 57.74 -62.93 2.14
C ILE A 686 58.78 -61.83 2.24
N SER A 687 59.82 -61.93 1.41
CA SER A 687 60.91 -60.98 1.33
C SER A 687 60.62 -59.88 0.33
N ILE A 688 60.83 -58.64 0.75
CA ILE A 688 60.98 -57.50 -0.15
C ILE A 688 62.45 -57.10 -0.20
N ILE A 689 62.90 -56.61 -1.36
CA ILE A 689 64.17 -55.89 -1.45
C ILE A 689 63.93 -54.50 -0.84
N SER A 690 64.44 -54.24 0.36
CA SER A 690 64.49 -52.87 0.86
C SER A 690 65.54 -52.10 0.07
N THR A 691 65.14 -51.09 -0.70
CA THR A 691 66.06 -50.14 -1.33
C THR A 691 66.49 -49.02 -0.37
N ASN A 692 66.08 -49.06 0.90
CA ASN A 692 66.37 -48.04 1.91
C ASN A 692 67.39 -48.53 2.95
N VAL A 693 68.59 -48.86 2.47
CA VAL A 693 69.78 -48.93 3.33
C VAL A 693 70.78 -47.92 2.77
N ALA A 694 71.21 -46.98 3.61
CA ALA A 694 72.02 -45.82 3.19
C ALA A 694 73.41 -46.18 2.59
N ASP A 695 73.79 -47.45 2.50
CA ASP A 695 75.10 -47.92 2.00
C ASP A 695 75.05 -48.65 0.64
N GLY A 696 73.88 -48.83 0.03
CA GLY A 696 73.76 -49.50 -1.27
C GLY A 696 73.84 -51.03 -1.26
N SER A 697 73.77 -51.69 -0.11
CA SER A 697 73.59 -53.16 -0.01
C SER A 697 72.10 -53.56 -0.03
N THR A 698 71.75 -54.59 -0.81
CA THR A 698 70.41 -55.20 -0.82
C THR A 698 70.22 -56.09 0.41
N ALA A 699 69.46 -55.62 1.40
CA ALA A 699 69.03 -56.44 2.53
C ALA A 699 67.62 -57.00 2.29
N ILE A 700 67.50 -58.33 2.42
CA ILE A 700 66.22 -59.06 2.40
C ILE A 700 65.52 -58.78 3.74
N VAL A 701 64.41 -58.04 3.72
CA VAL A 701 63.62 -57.71 4.92
C VAL A 701 62.24 -58.35 4.80
N THR A 702 61.68 -58.80 5.93
CA THR A 702 60.32 -59.34 5.98
C THR A 702 59.31 -58.28 5.55
N ALA A 703 58.48 -58.58 4.56
CA ALA A 703 57.45 -57.68 4.06
C ALA A 703 56.35 -57.46 5.12
N ASP A 704 55.96 -56.20 5.29
CA ASP A 704 54.76 -55.84 6.05
C ASP A 704 53.52 -56.09 5.18
N THR A 705 52.70 -57.05 5.60
CA THR A 705 51.46 -57.46 4.93
C THR A 705 50.21 -56.93 5.65
N SER A 706 50.38 -56.12 6.70
CA SER A 706 49.25 -55.57 7.47
C SER A 706 48.36 -54.62 6.66
N SER A 707 48.90 -54.04 5.59
CA SER A 707 48.20 -53.13 4.69
C SER A 707 47.34 -53.83 3.62
N ILE A 708 47.40 -55.17 3.56
CA ILE A 708 46.74 -56.00 2.54
C ILE A 708 45.47 -56.61 3.11
N THR A 709 44.36 -56.37 2.42
CA THR A 709 43.05 -56.95 2.72
C THR A 709 42.59 -57.85 1.58
N VAL A 710 41.94 -58.97 1.91
CA VAL A 710 41.46 -59.97 0.97
C VAL A 710 39.99 -60.23 1.22
N THR A 711 39.18 -60.06 0.18
CA THR A 711 37.73 -60.27 0.22
C THR A 711 37.29 -61.13 -0.97
N TYR A 712 36.07 -61.65 -0.92
CA TYR A 712 35.47 -62.42 -2.02
C TYR A 712 34.26 -61.66 -2.57
N ASP A 713 34.29 -61.37 -3.86
CA ASP A 713 33.18 -60.79 -4.61
C ASP A 713 32.29 -61.93 -5.14
N ALA A 714 31.10 -62.07 -4.56
CA ALA A 714 30.19 -63.17 -4.87
C ALA A 714 29.54 -63.03 -6.25
N ASP A 715 29.42 -61.81 -6.79
CA ASP A 715 28.74 -61.56 -8.06
C ASP A 715 29.65 -61.87 -9.25
N THR A 716 30.96 -61.61 -9.13
CA THR A 716 31.95 -61.90 -10.17
C THR A 716 32.73 -63.20 -9.97
N ALA A 717 32.56 -63.85 -8.81
CA ALA A 717 33.33 -65.01 -8.37
C ALA A 717 34.85 -64.77 -8.33
N GLU A 718 35.26 -63.62 -7.81
CA GLU A 718 36.66 -63.18 -7.75
C GLU A 718 37.13 -62.98 -6.29
N LEU A 719 38.38 -63.34 -6.04
CA LEU A 719 39.11 -62.89 -4.86
C LEU A 719 39.68 -61.50 -5.14
N VAL A 720 39.41 -60.55 -4.25
CA VAL A 720 39.85 -59.17 -4.37
C VAL A 720 40.90 -58.92 -3.30
N PHE A 721 42.15 -58.76 -3.73
CA PHE A 721 43.26 -58.33 -2.90
C PHE A 721 43.42 -56.82 -3.04
N ARG A 722 43.38 -56.10 -1.93
CA ARG A 722 43.60 -54.64 -1.87
C ARG A 722 44.78 -54.36 -0.96
N ASP A 723 45.82 -53.75 -1.50
CA ASP A 723 46.92 -53.23 -0.69
C ASP A 723 46.86 -51.71 -0.61
N THR A 724 46.55 -51.20 0.58
CA THR A 724 46.49 -49.76 0.87
C THR A 724 47.86 -49.05 0.73
N ALA A 725 48.97 -49.80 0.68
CA ALA A 725 50.30 -49.26 0.40
C ALA A 725 50.58 -49.05 -1.11
N GLY A 726 49.68 -49.49 -2.00
CA GLY A 726 49.78 -49.28 -3.45
C GLY A 726 50.94 -50.03 -4.14
N ARG A 727 51.38 -51.14 -3.56
CA ARG A 727 52.40 -52.03 -4.13
C ARG A 727 51.79 -52.97 -5.15
N SER A 728 52.54 -53.36 -6.18
CA SER A 728 52.07 -54.42 -7.09
C SER A 728 51.92 -55.72 -6.32
N LEU A 729 50.81 -56.42 -6.55
CA LEU A 729 50.52 -57.69 -5.91
C LEU A 729 50.56 -58.81 -6.95
N GLY A 730 50.95 -60.00 -6.53
CA GLY A 730 50.84 -61.21 -7.32
C GLY A 730 50.34 -62.37 -6.48
N PHE A 731 49.51 -63.24 -7.03
CA PHE A 731 49.03 -64.43 -6.34
C PHE A 731 48.78 -65.59 -7.30
N GLY A 732 49.16 -66.81 -6.90
CA GLY A 732 48.94 -68.01 -7.68
C GLY A 732 49.46 -69.28 -7.03
N TYR A 733 49.54 -70.37 -7.79
CA TYR A 733 50.09 -71.65 -7.31
C TYR A 733 51.63 -71.62 -7.29
N ASP A 734 52.23 -72.25 -6.28
CA ASP A 734 53.66 -72.57 -6.29
C ASP A 734 53.92 -73.77 -7.22
N ALA A 735 54.50 -73.51 -8.39
CA ALA A 735 54.75 -74.53 -9.41
C ALA A 735 55.81 -75.59 -9.01
N SER A 736 56.61 -75.34 -7.96
CA SER A 736 57.68 -76.23 -7.52
C SER A 736 57.23 -77.30 -6.52
N ALA A 737 56.09 -77.07 -5.85
CA ALA A 737 55.59 -77.96 -4.79
C ALA A 737 54.08 -78.25 -4.86
N ASN A 738 53.28 -77.47 -5.60
CA ASN A 738 51.84 -77.71 -5.72
C ASN A 738 51.47 -78.62 -6.90
N GLY A 739 50.96 -79.81 -6.60
CA GLY A 739 50.54 -80.80 -7.60
C GLY A 739 49.33 -80.41 -8.46
N LEU A 740 48.66 -79.29 -8.14
CA LEU A 740 47.54 -78.75 -8.92
C LEU A 740 47.99 -77.75 -10.01
N ALA A 741 49.24 -77.29 -10.00
CA ALA A 741 49.78 -76.43 -11.04
C ALA A 741 49.69 -77.15 -12.42
N ASN A 742 49.29 -76.45 -13.49
CA ASN A 742 49.09 -76.98 -14.84
C ASN A 742 47.98 -78.05 -15.01
N THR A 743 47.14 -78.28 -14.01
CA THR A 743 46.06 -79.29 -14.09
C THR A 743 44.68 -78.71 -14.43
N GLY A 744 44.46 -77.41 -14.20
CA GLY A 744 43.19 -76.72 -14.46
C GLY A 744 42.02 -77.07 -13.53
N VAL A 745 42.25 -77.90 -12.50
CA VAL A 745 41.21 -78.40 -11.55
C VAL A 745 41.32 -77.80 -10.14
N GLY A 746 42.16 -76.79 -9.92
CA GLY A 746 42.29 -76.11 -8.62
C GLY A 746 41.33 -74.93 -8.38
N PRO A 747 41.37 -74.29 -7.19
CA PRO A 747 40.46 -73.20 -6.78
C PRO A 747 40.64 -71.87 -7.53
N LEU A 748 41.80 -71.63 -8.14
CA LEU A 748 42.08 -70.50 -9.02
C LEU A 748 41.91 -70.92 -10.49
N LEU A 749 41.25 -70.07 -11.28
CA LEU A 749 41.05 -70.30 -12.71
C LEU A 749 42.32 -70.00 -13.53
N GLU A 750 43.12 -69.06 -13.04
CA GLU A 750 44.41 -68.68 -13.61
C GLU A 750 45.53 -69.12 -12.65
N GLU A 751 46.66 -69.54 -13.21
CA GLU A 751 47.74 -70.13 -12.41
C GLU A 751 48.46 -69.09 -11.54
N TYR A 752 48.56 -67.88 -12.06
CA TYR A 752 49.18 -66.74 -11.38
C TYR A 752 48.65 -65.44 -11.97
N VAL A 753 48.25 -64.52 -11.11
CA VAL A 753 47.72 -63.20 -11.50
C VAL A 753 48.60 -62.14 -10.87
N THR A 754 48.95 -61.10 -11.65
CA THR A 754 49.63 -59.89 -11.14
C THR A 754 48.74 -58.67 -11.31
N GLY A 755 48.56 -57.90 -10.24
CA GLY A 755 47.99 -56.56 -10.29
C GLY A 755 49.07 -55.51 -10.63
N PRO A 756 48.79 -54.56 -11.54
CA PRO A 756 49.71 -53.46 -11.87
C PRO A 756 49.95 -52.54 -10.66
N GLN A 757 51.14 -51.91 -10.58
CA GLN A 757 51.40 -50.81 -9.63
C GLN A 757 50.53 -49.61 -10.00
N ASN A 758 49.76 -49.09 -9.04
CA ASN A 758 48.95 -47.88 -9.27
C ASN A 758 49.74 -46.62 -8.89
N LYS A 759 50.68 -46.22 -9.74
CA LYS A 759 51.34 -44.89 -9.67
C LYS A 759 50.86 -44.04 -10.82
N ASN A 760 49.82 -43.21 -10.65
CA ASN A 760 49.50 -42.23 -11.69
C ASN A 760 48.66 -41.01 -11.29
N TYR A 761 48.73 -40.55 -10.03
CA TYR A 761 48.19 -39.23 -9.66
C TYR A 761 49.30 -38.37 -9.05
N ASP A 762 49.48 -37.15 -9.54
CA ASP A 762 50.29 -36.14 -8.87
C ASP A 762 49.67 -35.78 -7.52
N VAL A 763 50.47 -35.67 -6.46
CA VAL A 763 49.99 -35.19 -5.15
C VAL A 763 49.54 -33.73 -5.31
N ARG A 764 48.23 -33.52 -5.30
CA ARG A 764 47.62 -32.20 -5.34
C ARG A 764 46.59 -32.10 -4.23
N THR A 765 46.80 -31.18 -3.29
CA THR A 765 45.95 -31.03 -2.10
C THR A 765 45.00 -29.82 -2.17
N SER A 766 45.06 -29.04 -3.25
CA SER A 766 44.24 -27.86 -3.49
C SER A 766 43.64 -27.82 -4.90
N SER A 767 42.39 -27.38 -4.99
CA SER A 767 41.67 -27.19 -6.26
C SER A 767 41.97 -25.81 -6.88
N ALA A 768 41.45 -25.58 -8.09
CA ALA A 768 41.25 -24.23 -8.59
C ALA A 768 40.08 -23.55 -7.84
N THR A 769 40.10 -22.22 -7.80
CA THR A 769 39.02 -21.41 -7.23
C THR A 769 37.89 -21.27 -8.25
N SER A 770 36.65 -21.44 -7.80
CA SER A 770 35.42 -21.15 -8.54
C SER A 770 34.88 -19.81 -8.05
N GLN A 771 34.77 -18.82 -8.92
CA GLN A 771 34.18 -17.53 -8.59
C GLN A 771 33.15 -17.16 -9.66
N GLY A 772 32.12 -16.44 -9.26
CA GLY A 772 31.13 -15.88 -10.18
C GLY A 772 31.72 -14.72 -10.95
N ASP A 773 31.45 -14.68 -12.26
CA ASP A 773 31.82 -13.52 -13.07
C ASP A 773 30.91 -12.33 -12.74
N VAL A 774 31.48 -11.13 -12.77
CA VAL A 774 30.71 -9.89 -12.62
C VAL A 774 29.96 -9.63 -13.93
N VAL A 775 28.64 -9.83 -13.91
CA VAL A 775 27.74 -9.57 -15.04
C VAL A 775 27.48 -8.07 -15.19
N ALA A 776 27.37 -7.35 -14.06
CA ALA A 776 27.22 -5.90 -14.03
C ALA A 776 27.84 -5.31 -12.76
N SER A 777 28.80 -4.39 -12.91
CA SER A 777 29.39 -3.64 -11.80
C SER A 777 28.35 -2.73 -11.12
N THR A 778 28.50 -2.50 -9.83
CA THR A 778 27.66 -1.54 -9.09
C THR A 778 28.03 -0.13 -9.53
N GLN A 779 27.06 0.61 -10.06
CA GLN A 779 27.26 1.98 -10.51
C GLN A 779 26.12 2.86 -10.01
N VAL A 780 26.49 3.90 -9.26
CA VAL A 780 25.54 4.80 -8.60
C VAL A 780 25.86 6.24 -8.97
N ARG A 781 24.89 6.95 -9.54
CA ARG A 781 25.01 8.36 -9.93
C ARG A 781 24.30 9.24 -8.90
N VAL A 782 25.05 10.13 -8.25
CA VAL A 782 24.55 11.14 -7.31
C VAL A 782 24.52 12.49 -8.02
N GLU A 783 23.34 13.04 -8.25
CA GLU A 783 23.13 14.31 -8.98
C GLU A 783 22.55 15.40 -8.06
N PHE A 784 23.16 16.58 -8.06
CA PHE A 784 22.74 17.68 -7.20
C PHE A 784 21.81 18.67 -7.91
N ASN A 785 20.83 19.20 -7.18
CA ASN A 785 19.84 20.15 -7.67
C ASN A 785 20.32 21.62 -7.76
N GLN A 786 21.56 21.94 -7.36
CA GLN A 786 22.15 23.28 -7.44
C GLN A 786 23.58 23.26 -8.00
N ASP A 787 24.04 24.40 -8.51
CA ASP A 787 25.40 24.58 -9.07
C ASP A 787 26.45 24.84 -7.98
N GLU A 788 26.04 25.46 -6.87
CA GLU A 788 26.82 25.59 -5.64
C GLU A 788 26.22 24.63 -4.60
N ALA A 789 27.03 23.71 -4.10
CA ALA A 789 26.61 22.66 -3.18
C ALA A 789 27.59 22.60 -2.00
N LYS A 790 27.06 22.56 -0.78
CA LYS A 790 27.87 22.31 0.43
C LYS A 790 27.29 21.13 1.20
N PHE A 791 28.00 20.01 1.22
CA PHE A 791 27.47 18.74 1.71
C PHE A 791 28.54 17.84 2.33
N ASN A 792 28.10 16.84 3.07
CA ASN A 792 28.88 15.66 3.42
C ASN A 792 27.97 14.44 3.37
N PHE A 793 28.50 13.29 3.01
CA PHE A 793 27.82 11.99 3.05
C PHE A 793 28.88 10.92 3.29
N ASN A 794 28.44 9.72 3.68
CA ASN A 794 29.32 8.57 3.79
C ASN A 794 29.08 7.56 2.66
N ILE A 795 30.17 6.89 2.27
CA ILE A 795 30.15 5.70 1.43
C ILE A 795 30.65 4.55 2.29
N ASN A 796 29.85 3.48 2.42
CA ASN A 796 30.15 2.30 3.22
C ASN A 796 30.65 2.68 4.64
N GLY A 797 29.99 3.67 5.25
CA GLY A 797 30.31 4.16 6.60
C GLY A 797 31.46 5.17 6.71
N ASN A 798 32.19 5.46 5.63
CA ASN A 798 33.28 6.44 5.62
C ASN A 798 32.81 7.78 5.05
N TYR A 799 32.85 8.86 5.85
CA TYR A 799 32.46 10.20 5.41
C TYR A 799 33.48 10.81 4.44
N LEU A 800 32.98 11.65 3.52
CA LEU A 800 33.76 12.35 2.50
C LEU A 800 34.90 13.21 3.08
N ASP A 801 34.76 13.75 4.29
CA ASP A 801 35.81 14.55 4.92
C ASP A 801 36.98 13.71 5.47
N GLY A 802 36.78 12.40 5.62
CA GLY A 802 37.76 11.43 6.12
C GLY A 802 37.99 11.44 7.64
N SER A 803 37.31 12.32 8.39
CA SER A 803 37.53 12.48 9.83
C SER A 803 36.28 12.36 10.70
N SER A 804 35.09 12.55 10.11
CA SER A 804 33.83 12.52 10.83
C SER A 804 33.39 11.09 11.12
N THR A 805 32.85 10.89 12.32
CA THR A 805 32.32 9.58 12.79
C THR A 805 30.80 9.59 13.00
N ASN A 806 30.15 10.74 12.82
CA ASN A 806 28.71 10.91 12.95
C ASN A 806 28.24 12.12 12.12
N SER A 807 26.93 12.18 11.86
CA SER A 807 26.30 13.21 11.01
C SER A 807 26.49 14.64 11.54
N SER A 808 26.59 14.84 12.86
CA SER A 808 26.81 16.18 13.42
C SER A 808 28.23 16.70 13.13
N ALA A 809 29.25 15.86 13.26
CA ALA A 809 30.62 16.21 12.89
C ALA A 809 30.76 16.41 11.37
N ALA A 810 30.09 15.55 10.60
CA ALA A 810 30.07 15.62 9.14
C ALA A 810 29.47 16.93 8.62
N MET A 811 28.42 17.45 9.28
CA MET A 811 27.78 18.72 8.94
C MET A 811 28.70 19.92 9.18
N ALA A 812 29.44 19.92 10.30
CA ALA A 812 30.41 20.98 10.59
C ALA A 812 31.57 21.00 9.57
N ASN A 813 31.95 19.82 9.07
CA ASN A 813 33.03 19.64 8.09
C ASN A 813 32.53 19.50 6.65
N ALA A 814 31.33 20.01 6.32
CA ALA A 814 30.76 19.91 4.99
C ALA A 814 31.67 20.53 3.90
N VAL A 815 31.84 19.79 2.81
CA VAL A 815 32.70 20.14 1.67
C VAL A 815 31.91 21.00 0.68
N THR A 816 32.50 22.10 0.22
CA THR A 816 31.92 22.97 -0.80
C THR A 816 32.33 22.51 -2.20
N TRP A 817 31.38 22.53 -3.13
CA TRP A 817 31.56 22.24 -4.55
C TRP A 817 30.79 23.27 -5.40
N GLU A 818 31.47 23.87 -6.37
CA GLU A 818 30.88 24.78 -7.35
C GLU A 818 31.16 24.25 -8.76
N THR A 819 30.12 24.04 -9.56
CA THR A 819 30.25 23.50 -10.93
C THR A 819 30.85 24.49 -11.93
N ASN A 820 30.88 25.78 -11.58
CA ASN A 820 31.48 26.85 -12.37
C ASN A 820 33.02 26.91 -12.23
N ILE A 821 33.60 26.20 -11.25
CA ILE A 821 35.04 26.10 -11.06
C ILE A 821 35.53 24.81 -11.74
N PRO A 822 36.64 24.83 -12.49
CA PRO A 822 37.24 23.61 -13.03
C PRO A 822 37.42 22.57 -11.92
N PHE A 823 36.93 21.35 -12.16
CA PHE A 823 37.02 20.24 -11.20
C PHE A 823 38.48 19.98 -10.76
N GLU A 824 39.42 20.23 -11.68
CA GLU A 824 40.86 20.15 -11.44
C GLU A 824 41.52 21.54 -11.42
N PRO A 825 42.11 21.99 -10.30
CA PRO A 825 42.13 21.40 -8.95
C PRO A 825 41.00 21.92 -8.03
N SER A 826 40.29 21.02 -7.32
CA SER A 826 39.25 21.36 -6.33
C SER A 826 39.43 20.64 -4.98
N THR A 827 38.88 21.22 -3.91
CA THR A 827 38.86 20.61 -2.57
C THR A 827 38.06 19.32 -2.53
N LEU A 828 36.96 19.25 -3.30
CA LEU A 828 36.14 18.05 -3.45
C LEU A 828 36.96 16.89 -4.03
N LYS A 829 37.76 17.14 -5.08
CA LYS A 829 38.59 16.10 -5.69
C LYS A 829 39.60 15.51 -4.70
N SER A 830 40.30 16.35 -3.94
CA SER A 830 41.23 15.87 -2.91
C SER A 830 40.53 14.97 -1.89
N LYS A 831 39.29 15.32 -1.49
CA LYS A 831 38.50 14.53 -0.54
C LYS A 831 37.96 13.24 -1.14
N LEU A 832 37.54 13.25 -2.40
CA LEU A 832 37.15 12.04 -3.13
C LEU A 832 38.35 11.09 -3.32
N ASP A 833 39.53 11.61 -3.65
CA ASP A 833 40.76 10.81 -3.75
C ASP A 833 41.11 10.15 -2.41
N ASP A 834 41.09 10.92 -1.30
CA ASP A 834 41.34 10.40 0.04
C ASP A 834 40.31 9.33 0.45
N LEU A 835 39.03 9.53 0.07
CA LEU A 835 37.96 8.56 0.30
C LEU A 835 38.19 7.26 -0.50
N MET A 836 38.55 7.35 -1.78
CA MET A 836 38.85 6.16 -2.59
C MET A 836 40.06 5.40 -2.06
N VAL A 837 41.11 6.09 -1.61
CA VAL A 837 42.26 5.44 -0.95
C VAL A 837 41.83 4.69 0.31
N THR A 838 40.94 5.29 1.10
CA THR A 838 40.43 4.67 2.33
C THR A 838 39.59 3.43 2.03
N LEU A 839 38.68 3.52 1.05
CA LEU A 839 37.83 2.39 0.64
C LEU A 839 38.63 1.26 0.00
N ASN A 840 39.61 1.58 -0.86
CA ASN A 840 40.46 0.58 -1.52
C ASN A 840 41.54 -0.03 -0.61
N ALA A 841 41.79 0.53 0.58
CA ALA A 841 42.85 0.03 1.48
C ALA A 841 42.62 -1.41 1.98
N VAL A 842 41.37 -1.89 1.96
CA VAL A 842 40.98 -3.25 2.34
C VAL A 842 40.88 -4.20 1.14
N HIS A 843 41.16 -3.73 -0.08
CA HIS A 843 41.10 -4.52 -1.30
C HIS A 843 42.51 -4.67 -1.93
N ASP A 844 42.77 -5.83 -2.53
CA ASP A 844 44.06 -6.13 -3.17
C ASP A 844 44.29 -5.36 -4.49
N LYS A 845 43.22 -4.73 -5.02
CA LYS A 845 43.21 -3.88 -6.21
C LYS A 845 42.30 -2.70 -5.98
N ASP A 846 42.43 -1.66 -6.80
CA ASP A 846 41.51 -0.52 -6.77
C ASP A 846 40.14 -0.95 -7.33
N VAL A 847 39.17 -1.16 -6.44
CA VAL A 847 37.79 -1.59 -6.78
C VAL A 847 36.85 -0.40 -6.85
N PHE A 848 37.05 0.59 -5.98
CA PHE A 848 36.27 1.81 -5.91
C PHE A 848 36.87 2.90 -6.79
N GLU A 849 36.04 3.47 -7.67
CA GLU A 849 36.39 4.60 -8.54
C GLU A 849 35.25 5.62 -8.55
N TYR A 850 35.55 6.86 -8.96
CA TYR A 850 34.53 7.86 -9.20
C TYR A 850 34.75 8.60 -10.53
N GLN A 851 33.67 9.16 -11.06
CA GLN A 851 33.68 10.06 -12.21
C GLN A 851 32.77 11.24 -11.92
N VAL A 852 33.20 12.45 -12.27
CA VAL A 852 32.38 13.67 -12.12
C VAL A 852 31.98 14.18 -13.49
N ASP A 853 30.69 14.49 -13.67
CA ASP A 853 30.13 15.08 -14.88
C ASP A 853 29.11 16.17 -14.51
N GLY A 854 29.47 17.43 -14.73
CA GLY A 854 28.64 18.58 -14.40
C GLY A 854 28.27 18.63 -12.91
N ARG A 855 27.00 18.36 -12.60
CA ARG A 855 26.42 18.34 -11.24
C ARG A 855 26.29 16.93 -10.67
N ALA A 856 26.85 15.93 -11.35
CA ALA A 856 26.75 14.53 -10.95
C ALA A 856 28.11 13.94 -10.59
N ILE A 857 28.11 13.13 -9.53
CA ILE A 857 29.24 12.27 -9.13
C ILE A 857 28.77 10.83 -9.29
N THR A 858 29.48 10.06 -10.09
CA THR A 858 29.18 8.65 -10.34
C THR A 858 30.23 7.81 -9.62
N PHE A 859 29.79 6.94 -8.72
CA PHE A 859 30.65 6.00 -8.01
C PHE A 859 30.54 4.62 -8.65
N TYR A 860 31.66 3.92 -8.70
CA TYR A 860 31.80 2.59 -9.26
C TYR A 860 32.39 1.65 -8.22
N GLN A 861 31.83 0.44 -8.14
CA GLN A 861 32.47 -0.70 -7.51
C GLN A 861 32.66 -1.79 -8.56
N ARG A 862 33.89 -1.94 -9.05
CA ARG A 862 34.22 -2.78 -10.21
C ARG A 862 33.91 -4.26 -10.01
N ASP A 863 33.96 -4.73 -8.76
CA ASP A 863 33.72 -6.14 -8.40
C ASP A 863 32.23 -6.46 -8.16
N GLY A 864 31.33 -5.48 -8.32
CA GLY A 864 29.89 -5.71 -8.16
C GLY A 864 29.39 -5.84 -6.71
N GLY A 865 30.21 -5.52 -5.71
CA GLY A 865 29.79 -5.53 -4.30
C GLY A 865 28.95 -4.30 -3.89
N GLU A 866 28.61 -4.23 -2.61
CA GLU A 866 27.70 -3.23 -2.04
C GLU A 866 28.28 -1.81 -2.00
N LEU A 867 27.54 -0.88 -2.60
CA LEU A 867 27.76 0.55 -2.49
C LEU A 867 26.63 1.18 -1.69
N ASN A 868 26.98 1.62 -0.48
CA ASN A 868 26.08 2.13 0.52
C ASN A 868 26.30 3.64 0.67
N ILE A 869 25.32 4.44 0.23
CA ILE A 869 25.37 5.91 0.34
C ILE A 869 24.40 6.35 1.42
N GLY A 870 24.91 6.98 2.47
CA GLY A 870 24.11 7.43 3.60
C GLY A 870 24.68 8.65 4.31
N GLY A 871 24.02 9.05 5.41
CA GLY A 871 24.52 10.12 6.27
C GLY A 871 24.63 11.49 5.60
N PHE A 872 23.77 11.78 4.61
CA PHE A 872 23.77 13.05 3.90
C PHE A 872 23.42 14.21 4.84
N VAL A 873 24.30 15.21 4.88
CA VAL A 873 24.15 16.42 5.70
C VAL A 873 24.57 17.65 4.92
N THR A 874 23.86 18.75 5.14
CA THR A 874 24.18 20.06 4.57
C THR A 874 24.09 21.10 5.69
N PRO A 875 24.87 22.18 5.65
CA PRO A 875 24.71 23.28 6.60
C PRO A 875 23.46 24.10 6.24
N GLU A 876 22.90 24.83 7.20
CA GLU A 876 21.71 25.69 7.03
C GLU A 876 21.79 26.63 5.81
N SER A 877 22.99 27.07 5.43
CA SER A 877 23.18 27.93 4.25
C SER A 877 22.83 27.25 2.91
N HIS A 878 22.71 25.93 2.88
CA HIS A 878 22.42 25.11 1.69
C HIS A 878 21.34 24.05 2.01
N LYS A 879 20.29 24.43 2.74
CA LYS A 879 19.21 23.51 3.14
C LYS A 879 18.33 23.01 1.99
N ASP A 880 18.22 23.78 0.91
CA ASP A 880 17.47 23.41 -0.30
C ASP A 880 18.27 22.46 -1.23
N LEU A 881 19.44 22.00 -0.79
CA LEU A 881 20.27 21.09 -1.56
C LEU A 881 19.71 19.68 -1.48
N VAL A 882 19.36 19.15 -2.65
CA VAL A 882 18.90 17.77 -2.85
C VAL A 882 19.93 17.03 -3.70
N ALA A 883 20.30 15.84 -3.27
CA ALA A 883 21.16 14.90 -3.99
C ALA A 883 20.33 13.67 -4.39
N THR A 884 19.99 13.58 -5.68
CA THR A 884 19.27 12.44 -6.24
C THR A 884 20.24 11.32 -6.55
N VAL A 885 20.06 10.18 -5.90
CA VAL A 885 20.87 8.98 -6.08
C VAL A 885 20.13 8.03 -7.02
N THR A 886 20.71 7.79 -8.19
CA THR A 886 20.15 6.95 -9.25
C THR A 886 21.08 5.78 -9.56
N PRO A 887 20.64 4.53 -9.41
CA PRO A 887 21.39 3.39 -9.92
C PRO A 887 21.34 3.39 -11.44
N VAL A 888 22.41 2.92 -12.09
CA VAL A 888 22.51 2.97 -13.56
C VAL A 888 21.59 1.97 -14.26
N THR A 889 21.19 0.92 -13.57
CA THR A 889 20.14 0.00 -14.04
C THR A 889 19.07 -0.14 -12.97
N SER A 890 17.80 -0.25 -13.38
CA SER A 890 16.64 -0.34 -12.49
C SER A 890 16.64 -1.56 -11.57
N ASP A 891 17.50 -2.53 -11.85
CA ASP A 891 17.57 -3.80 -11.14
C ASP A 891 18.61 -3.77 -9.99
N GLN A 892 19.33 -2.65 -9.81
CA GLN A 892 20.39 -2.47 -8.80
C GLN A 892 19.95 -1.65 -7.57
N GLY A 893 18.69 -1.20 -7.54
CA GLY A 893 18.09 -0.41 -6.44
C GLY A 893 17.04 0.60 -6.95
N ASP A 894 16.35 1.25 -6.03
CA ASP A 894 15.42 2.35 -6.35
C ASP A 894 16.13 3.71 -6.37
N VAL A 895 15.55 4.68 -7.07
CA VAL A 895 16.02 6.07 -7.04
C VAL A 895 15.62 6.71 -5.71
N ILE A 896 16.57 7.40 -5.04
CA ILE A 896 16.37 8.01 -3.71
C ILE A 896 16.85 9.47 -3.72
N ASP A 897 16.03 10.38 -3.19
CA ASP A 897 16.39 11.80 -3.02
C ASP A 897 16.86 12.10 -1.60
N LEU A 898 18.16 12.35 -1.45
CA LEU A 898 18.79 12.75 -0.19
C LEU A 898 18.68 14.28 0.00
N GLN A 899 17.99 14.71 1.06
CA GLN A 899 17.82 16.13 1.40
C GLN A 899 18.02 16.40 2.90
N PHE A 900 18.45 17.61 3.25
CA PHE A 900 18.56 18.06 4.64
C PHE A 900 17.17 18.41 5.20
N MET A 901 16.77 17.74 6.28
CA MET A 901 15.56 18.12 7.03
C MET A 901 15.98 19.01 8.20
N ASN A 902 15.83 20.33 8.06
CA ASN A 902 15.99 21.24 9.18
C ASN A 902 14.87 20.96 10.19
N GLN A 903 15.20 20.51 11.40
CA GLN A 903 14.22 20.34 12.48
C GLN A 903 14.62 21.23 13.65
N VAL A 904 13.74 22.16 14.02
CA VAL A 904 13.97 23.06 15.16
C VAL A 904 13.79 22.27 16.45
N LYS A 905 14.85 22.13 17.26
CA LYS A 905 14.79 21.45 18.56
C LYS A 905 14.04 22.30 19.58
N GLN A 906 12.96 21.77 20.16
CA GLN A 906 12.28 22.37 21.31
C GLN A 906 11.81 21.30 22.30
N THR A 907 11.53 21.69 23.55
CA THR A 907 10.89 20.81 24.55
C THR A 907 9.38 21.06 24.67
N SER A 908 8.87 21.90 23.77
CA SER A 908 7.48 22.31 23.67
C SER A 908 7.09 22.47 22.21
N GLY A 909 5.84 22.14 21.88
CA GLY A 909 5.24 22.39 20.58
C GLY A 909 3.94 23.17 20.75
N THR A 910 3.53 23.94 19.76
CA THR A 910 2.26 24.65 19.77
C THR A 910 1.67 24.64 18.37
N ALA A 911 0.41 24.23 18.28
CA ALA A 911 -0.45 24.41 17.13
C ALA A 911 -1.57 25.37 17.51
N ASN A 912 -1.77 26.42 16.73
CA ASN A 912 -2.81 27.41 16.90
C ASN A 912 -3.99 27.08 15.97
N GLY A 913 -5.09 26.56 16.52
CA GLY A 913 -6.32 26.39 15.75
C GLY A 913 -7.10 27.69 15.54
N THR A 914 -8.02 27.66 14.58
CA THR A 914 -9.06 28.69 14.47
C THR A 914 -10.33 28.21 15.16
N GLN A 915 -10.63 28.79 16.31
CA GLN A 915 -11.85 28.48 17.04
C GLN A 915 -13.07 28.89 16.22
N GLY A 916 -14.06 28.00 16.21
CA GLY A 916 -15.36 28.29 15.63
C GLY A 916 -16.09 29.35 16.45
N VAL A 917 -16.94 30.12 15.78
CA VAL A 917 -17.91 30.99 16.45
C VAL A 917 -19.22 30.23 16.50
N ALA A 918 -19.68 29.89 17.71
CA ALA A 918 -20.95 29.19 17.88
C ALA A 918 -22.11 29.95 17.23
N THR A 919 -22.96 29.24 16.50
CA THR A 919 -24.15 29.82 15.89
C THR A 919 -25.17 30.14 16.96
N THR A 920 -25.65 31.37 17.00
CA THR A 920 -26.67 31.83 17.95
C THR A 920 -27.81 32.48 17.19
N ALA A 921 -29.04 32.26 17.63
CA ALA A 921 -30.22 32.93 17.10
C ALA A 921 -31.28 33.08 18.18
N THR A 922 -32.02 34.18 18.14
CA THR A 922 -33.12 34.44 19.07
C THR A 922 -34.43 34.54 18.30
N LEU A 923 -35.43 33.73 18.68
CA LEU A 923 -36.79 33.85 18.20
C LEU A 923 -37.63 34.60 19.25
N ASN A 924 -38.17 35.76 18.89
CA ASN A 924 -39.06 36.51 19.75
C ASN A 924 -40.54 36.15 19.48
N LEU A 925 -41.27 35.81 20.54
CA LEU A 925 -42.70 35.50 20.52
C LEU A 925 -43.52 36.66 21.12
N GLU A 926 -44.52 37.17 20.39
CA GLU A 926 -45.34 38.29 20.87
C GLU A 926 -46.65 37.86 21.57
N GLY A 927 -46.58 37.75 22.90
CA GLY A 927 -47.70 37.51 23.80
C GLY A 927 -48.14 36.04 23.88
N ASP A 928 -49.18 35.77 24.67
CA ASP A 928 -49.65 34.39 24.88
C ASP A 928 -50.42 33.88 23.63
N ASP A 929 -50.03 32.70 23.13
CA ASP A 929 -50.68 32.05 21.99
C ASP A 929 -50.31 30.55 21.86
N LEU A 930 -50.82 29.91 20.81
CA LEU A 930 -50.40 28.61 20.32
C LEU A 930 -49.35 28.79 19.22
N TYR A 931 -48.10 28.40 19.49
CA TYR A 931 -46.97 28.57 18.58
C TYR A 931 -46.49 27.23 18.03
N GLY A 932 -46.18 27.18 16.73
CA GLY A 932 -45.51 26.06 16.08
C GLY A 932 -44.52 26.55 15.03
N PHE A 933 -43.43 25.83 14.84
CA PHE A 933 -42.38 26.21 13.89
C PHE A 933 -41.62 24.99 13.39
N THR A 934 -40.90 25.15 12.27
CA THR A 934 -39.94 24.15 11.79
C THR A 934 -38.56 24.75 11.74
N LEU A 935 -37.61 24.12 12.43
CA LEU A 935 -36.18 24.44 12.39
C LEU A 935 -35.44 23.42 11.54
N SER A 936 -34.26 23.76 11.06
CA SER A 936 -33.33 22.81 10.49
C SER A 936 -31.90 23.08 10.94
N ASP A 937 -31.12 22.02 11.09
CA ASP A 937 -29.68 22.05 11.33
C ASP A 937 -28.85 22.13 10.02
N GLY A 938 -29.51 22.39 8.89
CA GLY A 938 -28.92 22.39 7.55
C GLY A 938 -28.86 21.00 6.88
N THR A 939 -29.15 19.92 7.61
CA THR A 939 -29.20 18.54 7.09
C THR A 939 -30.58 17.91 7.27
N GLN A 940 -31.23 18.13 8.40
CA GLN A 940 -32.55 17.61 8.74
C GLN A 940 -33.45 18.74 9.26
N SER A 941 -34.75 18.56 9.07
CA SER A 941 -35.80 19.47 9.56
C SER A 941 -36.50 18.88 10.77
N TYR A 942 -36.71 19.72 11.78
CA TYR A 942 -37.31 19.41 13.07
C TYR A 942 -38.56 20.29 13.24
N THR A 943 -39.73 19.66 13.33
CA THR A 943 -41.01 20.37 13.42
C THR A 943 -41.57 20.30 14.83
N LEU A 944 -41.80 21.47 15.43
CA LEU A 944 -42.61 21.62 16.62
C LEU A 944 -44.07 21.84 16.23
N ASN A 945 -44.94 20.90 16.60
CA ASN A 945 -46.39 21.06 16.48
C ASN A 945 -46.91 22.12 17.47
N SER A 946 -48.00 22.80 17.11
CA SER A 946 -48.54 23.93 17.89
C SER A 946 -48.68 23.60 19.39
N HIS A 947 -47.98 24.35 20.24
CA HIS A 947 -47.98 24.23 21.69
C HIS A 947 -48.48 25.51 22.38
N VAL A 948 -49.15 25.37 23.52
CA VAL A 948 -49.63 26.50 24.33
C VAL A 948 -48.45 27.15 25.04
N VAL A 949 -48.29 28.46 24.87
CA VAL A 949 -47.29 29.25 25.57
C VAL A 949 -47.98 30.42 26.28
N ASP A 950 -47.91 30.40 27.61
CA ASP A 950 -48.14 31.57 28.47
C ASP A 950 -46.77 32.13 28.87
N ILE A 951 -46.38 33.26 28.27
CA ILE A 951 -45.02 33.81 28.38
C ILE A 951 -44.76 34.27 29.83
N SER A 952 -45.80 34.70 30.53
CA SER A 952 -45.70 35.17 31.92
C SER A 952 -45.52 34.04 32.94
N ASN A 953 -45.70 32.78 32.52
CA ASN A 953 -45.70 31.61 33.38
C ASN A 953 -44.48 30.72 33.15
N THR A 954 -43.54 30.72 34.09
CA THR A 954 -42.30 29.91 34.02
C THR A 954 -42.54 28.40 33.88
N THR A 955 -43.66 27.88 34.38
CA THR A 955 -43.99 26.46 34.18
C THR A 955 -44.47 26.20 32.75
N SER A 956 -45.15 27.17 32.13
CA SER A 956 -45.58 27.07 30.73
C SER A 956 -44.38 27.21 29.78
N THR A 957 -43.52 28.20 30.00
CA THR A 957 -42.31 28.39 29.19
C THR A 957 -41.34 27.22 29.35
N GLY A 958 -41.19 26.66 30.56
CA GLY A 958 -40.41 25.45 30.79
C GLY A 958 -40.93 24.23 30.02
N LYS A 959 -42.25 23.98 30.03
CA LYS A 959 -42.86 22.89 29.23
C LYS A 959 -42.74 23.11 27.73
N PHE A 960 -42.76 24.37 27.29
CA PHE A 960 -42.52 24.71 25.90
C PHE A 960 -41.07 24.40 25.50
N VAL A 961 -40.08 24.77 26.32
CA VAL A 961 -38.68 24.40 26.10
C VAL A 961 -38.49 22.89 26.05
N GLU A 962 -39.09 22.14 26.98
CA GLU A 962 -39.06 20.66 26.95
C GLU A 962 -39.65 20.09 25.64
N ALA A 963 -40.75 20.66 25.14
CA ALA A 963 -41.34 20.25 23.87
C ALA A 963 -40.48 20.62 22.66
N VAL A 964 -39.77 21.75 22.70
CA VAL A 964 -38.79 22.14 21.69
C VAL A 964 -37.58 21.21 21.72
N GLU A 965 -37.05 20.89 22.91
CA GLU A 965 -35.94 19.94 23.10
C GLU A 965 -36.30 18.55 22.56
N ASP A 966 -37.52 18.06 22.80
CA ASP A 966 -37.99 16.79 22.27
C ASP A 966 -38.16 16.83 20.73
N ALA A 967 -38.64 17.96 20.19
CA ALA A 967 -38.79 18.15 18.74
C ALA A 967 -37.45 18.19 17.99
N ILE A 968 -36.39 18.71 18.62
CA ILE A 968 -35.04 18.81 18.05
C ILE A 968 -34.11 17.67 18.52
N LEU A 969 -34.66 16.61 19.10
CA LEU A 969 -33.90 15.48 19.62
C LEU A 969 -33.03 14.86 18.52
N GLY A 970 -31.72 14.77 18.78
CA GLY A 970 -30.72 14.29 17.81
C GLY A 970 -30.02 15.40 17.01
N SER A 971 -30.43 16.66 17.17
CA SER A 971 -29.66 17.82 16.72
C SER A 971 -28.66 18.29 17.79
N ASP A 972 -27.63 19.06 17.37
CA ASP A 972 -26.69 19.74 18.26
C ASP A 972 -27.17 21.13 18.72
N ILE A 973 -28.45 21.46 18.46
CA ILE A 973 -29.04 22.76 18.81
C ILE A 973 -29.52 22.74 20.26
N LYS A 974 -28.95 23.62 21.08
CA LYS A 974 -29.40 23.88 22.46
C LYS A 974 -30.44 24.99 22.46
N VAL A 975 -31.48 24.83 23.28
CA VAL A 975 -32.56 25.82 23.41
C VAL A 975 -32.75 26.27 24.86
N SER A 976 -33.12 27.53 25.05
CA SER A 976 -33.67 28.06 26.30
C SER A 976 -34.70 29.15 26.01
N MET A 977 -35.48 29.54 27.01
CA MET A 977 -36.48 30.60 26.88
C MET A 977 -36.52 31.47 28.15
N ASP A 978 -36.70 32.78 27.99
CA ASP A 978 -36.94 33.71 29.10
C ASP A 978 -38.44 33.98 29.31
N THR A 979 -38.76 34.74 30.37
CA THR A 979 -40.15 35.18 30.66
C THR A 979 -40.58 36.41 29.87
N ASP A 980 -39.75 36.90 28.96
CA ASP A 980 -40.02 38.05 28.09
C ASP A 980 -40.38 37.60 26.65
N GLY A 981 -40.42 36.29 26.40
CA GLY A 981 -40.84 35.70 25.12
C GLY A 981 -39.70 35.42 24.15
N ASN A 982 -38.43 35.54 24.57
CA ASN A 982 -37.28 35.22 23.72
C ASN A 982 -36.88 33.76 23.89
N VAL A 983 -36.84 33.04 22.78
CA VAL A 983 -36.33 31.67 22.68
C VAL A 983 -34.93 31.73 22.09
N PHE A 984 -33.93 31.32 22.86
CA PHE A 984 -32.53 31.33 22.46
C PHE A 984 -32.12 29.98 21.91
N PHE A 985 -31.59 29.97 20.70
CA PHE A 985 -30.98 28.81 20.05
C PHE A 985 -29.47 29.00 19.98
N ARG A 986 -28.73 27.96 20.35
CA ARG A 986 -27.26 27.94 20.28
C ARG A 986 -26.76 26.62 19.74
N ARG A 987 -25.84 26.67 18.79
CA ARG A 987 -25.15 25.49 18.23
C ARG A 987 -23.65 25.72 18.33
N ASP A 988 -22.96 24.90 19.14
CA ASP A 988 -21.56 25.13 19.51
C ASP A 988 -20.56 24.75 18.39
N ASP A 989 -20.98 23.95 17.40
CA ASP A 989 -20.17 23.52 16.25
C ASP A 989 -20.09 24.55 15.11
N GLY A 990 -20.74 25.72 15.24
CA GLY A 990 -20.82 26.73 14.17
C GLY A 990 -21.64 26.30 12.95
N GLY A 991 -22.37 25.18 13.02
CA GLY A 991 -23.28 24.70 11.98
C GLY A 991 -24.52 25.57 11.84
N GLN A 992 -25.28 25.37 10.76
CA GLN A 992 -26.43 26.22 10.45
C GLN A 992 -27.60 25.97 11.40
N ILE A 993 -28.37 27.03 11.68
CA ILE A 993 -29.70 26.98 12.28
C ILE A 993 -30.63 27.73 11.32
N ILE A 994 -31.58 27.03 10.73
CA ILE A 994 -32.48 27.58 9.70
C ILE A 994 -33.91 27.56 10.24
N LEU A 995 -34.56 28.74 10.31
CA LEU A 995 -35.99 28.82 10.59
C LEU A 995 -36.77 28.74 9.28
N GLN A 996 -37.55 27.67 9.09
CA GLN A 996 -38.24 27.37 7.83
C GLN A 996 -39.71 27.80 7.84
N SER A 997 -40.38 27.63 8.97
CA SER A 997 -41.76 28.05 9.15
C SER A 997 -42.00 28.53 10.57
N PHE A 998 -42.91 29.50 10.71
CA PHE A 998 -43.39 30.02 11.97
C PHE A 998 -44.90 30.26 11.87
N THR A 999 -45.66 29.68 12.81
CA THR A 999 -47.11 29.75 12.85
C THR A 999 -47.60 30.16 14.23
N SER A 1000 -48.59 31.04 14.25
CA SER A 1000 -49.33 31.44 15.43
C SER A 1000 -50.83 31.27 15.16
N ALA A 1001 -51.57 30.69 16.10
CA ALA A 1001 -53.00 30.44 15.93
C ALA A 1001 -53.83 31.73 15.79
N THR A 1002 -53.37 32.83 16.38
CA THR A 1002 -54.04 34.15 16.30
C THR A 1002 -53.36 35.15 15.36
N GLY A 1003 -52.35 34.73 14.59
CA GLY A 1003 -51.63 35.59 13.64
C GLY A 1003 -50.74 36.63 14.33
N LYS A 1004 -50.13 36.27 15.46
CA LYS A 1004 -49.14 37.10 16.16
C LYS A 1004 -47.84 37.14 15.38
N THR A 1005 -47.27 38.34 15.32
CA THR A 1005 -45.96 38.60 14.76
C THR A 1005 -44.85 38.14 15.69
N GLY A 1006 -43.64 38.01 15.14
CA GLY A 1006 -42.43 37.70 15.89
C GLY A 1006 -41.19 38.14 15.12
N SER A 1007 -40.01 37.85 15.63
CA SER A 1007 -38.76 38.11 14.90
C SER A 1007 -37.74 37.00 15.09
N TRP A 1008 -37.03 36.66 14.02
CA TRP A 1008 -35.86 35.80 14.02
C TRP A 1008 -34.60 36.67 13.97
N ASN A 1009 -33.77 36.61 15.01
CA ASN A 1009 -32.62 37.48 15.19
C ASN A 1009 -31.34 36.62 15.36
N PRO A 1010 -30.61 36.34 14.27
CA PRO A 1010 -29.29 35.72 14.36
C PRO A 1010 -28.29 36.56 15.17
N GLY A 1011 -27.26 35.92 15.72
CA GLY A 1011 -26.14 36.58 16.38
C GLY A 1011 -25.42 37.57 15.45
N SER A 1012 -24.68 38.52 16.03
CA SER A 1012 -24.00 39.56 15.25
C SER A 1012 -23.05 38.96 14.20
N GLY A 1013 -23.31 39.24 12.92
CA GLY A 1013 -22.51 38.73 11.79
C GLY A 1013 -22.81 37.28 11.39
N GLN A 1014 -23.83 36.65 11.96
CA GLN A 1014 -24.22 35.25 11.70
C GLN A 1014 -25.46 35.14 10.81
N GLY A 1015 -26.03 36.25 10.35
CA GLY A 1015 -27.24 36.28 9.53
C GLY A 1015 -28.01 37.60 9.72
N ASP A 1016 -29.06 37.79 8.93
CA ASP A 1016 -29.91 38.98 9.04
C ASP A 1016 -31.16 38.71 9.89
N ALA A 1017 -31.63 39.74 10.59
CA ALA A 1017 -32.88 39.65 11.31
C ALA A 1017 -34.08 39.62 10.34
N VAL A 1018 -35.04 38.74 10.60
CA VAL A 1018 -36.24 38.55 9.78
C VAL A 1018 -37.49 38.75 10.63
N ALA A 1019 -38.41 39.59 10.18
CA ALA A 1019 -39.72 39.73 10.80
C ALA A 1019 -40.62 38.56 10.38
N LEU A 1020 -41.40 38.04 11.32
CA LEU A 1020 -42.28 36.88 11.13
C LEU A 1020 -43.74 37.34 11.24
N ASP A 1021 -44.57 36.92 10.30
CA ASP A 1021 -45.98 37.33 10.21
C ASP A 1021 -46.95 36.36 10.92
N GLY A 1022 -46.47 35.19 11.34
CA GLY A 1022 -47.27 34.18 12.03
C GLY A 1022 -48.11 33.30 11.10
N ASN A 1023 -47.94 33.40 9.78
CA ASN A 1023 -48.80 32.77 8.77
C ASN A 1023 -48.18 31.58 8.02
N GLY A 1024 -47.01 31.08 8.43
CA GLY A 1024 -46.40 29.87 7.86
C GLY A 1024 -44.95 30.06 7.42
N SER A 1025 -44.69 29.88 6.12
CA SER A 1025 -43.32 29.81 5.56
C SER A 1025 -42.52 31.08 5.82
N VAL A 1026 -41.26 30.94 6.24
CA VAL A 1026 -40.34 32.05 6.48
C VAL A 1026 -39.55 32.35 5.19
N PRO A 1027 -39.58 33.59 4.67
CA PRO A 1027 -38.88 33.94 3.43
C PRO A 1027 -37.35 33.91 3.58
N LEU A 1028 -36.65 33.50 2.52
CA LEU A 1028 -35.19 33.49 2.42
C LEU A 1028 -34.65 34.92 2.19
N THR A 1029 -33.86 35.45 3.12
CA THR A 1029 -33.11 36.70 2.94
C THR A 1029 -31.73 36.37 2.34
N VAL A 1030 -31.51 36.67 1.06
CA VAL A 1030 -30.17 36.57 0.44
C VAL A 1030 -29.51 37.95 0.48
N ASN A 1031 -28.52 38.14 1.35
CA ASN A 1031 -27.78 39.38 1.49
C ASN A 1031 -26.53 39.38 0.59
N LEU A 1032 -26.64 39.92 -0.63
CA LEU A 1032 -25.45 40.24 -1.44
C LEU A 1032 -24.92 41.61 -1.00
N ALA A 1033 -23.92 41.61 -0.12
CA ALA A 1033 -23.24 42.80 0.34
C ALA A 1033 -22.75 43.67 -0.84
N SER A 1034 -23.43 44.78 -1.12
CA SER A 1034 -22.98 45.80 -2.06
C SER A 1034 -22.17 46.88 -1.31
N SER A 1035 -20.85 46.74 -1.29
CA SER A 1035 -19.97 47.88 -1.02
C SER A 1035 -20.09 48.86 -2.19
N SER A 1036 -20.51 50.08 -1.85
CA SER A 1036 -20.77 51.24 -2.70
C SER A 1036 -19.92 51.34 -3.98
N GLY A 1037 -20.59 51.28 -5.13
CA GLY A 1037 -20.01 51.62 -6.43
C GLY A 1037 -20.89 51.11 -7.56
N SER A 1038 -21.57 52.00 -8.26
CA SER A 1038 -22.45 51.69 -9.39
C SER A 1038 -21.84 50.67 -10.35
N ASN A 1039 -22.50 49.52 -10.48
CA ASN A 1039 -22.58 48.79 -11.74
C ASN A 1039 -23.91 48.03 -11.76
N SER A 1040 -24.84 48.56 -12.54
CA SER A 1040 -26.08 47.88 -12.92
C SER A 1040 -25.80 46.51 -13.55
N ASN A 1041 -26.83 45.65 -13.49
CA ASN A 1041 -27.05 44.34 -14.11
C ASN A 1041 -27.07 43.25 -13.02
N TYR A 1042 -28.20 42.93 -12.41
CA TYR A 1042 -29.44 42.53 -13.08
C TYR A 1042 -30.65 43.31 -12.57
N SER A 1043 -31.04 44.31 -13.37
CA SER A 1043 -32.45 44.63 -13.52
C SER A 1043 -33.13 43.38 -14.08
N PRO A 1044 -34.35 43.01 -13.66
CA PRO A 1044 -35.22 42.21 -14.53
C PRO A 1044 -35.22 42.92 -15.89
N LEU A 1045 -35.46 42.21 -16.99
CA LEU A 1045 -35.86 42.94 -18.19
C LEU A 1045 -36.94 43.94 -17.75
N SER A 1046 -36.62 45.22 -17.94
CA SER A 1046 -37.42 46.35 -17.50
C SER A 1046 -38.69 46.39 -18.35
N GLY A 1047 -39.60 45.47 -18.10
CA GLY A 1047 -40.99 45.49 -18.48
C GLY A 1047 -41.74 45.19 -17.18
N GLY A 1048 -42.30 46.22 -16.56
CA GLY A 1048 -42.93 46.17 -15.23
C GLY A 1048 -44.23 45.36 -15.16
N GLY A 1049 -44.21 44.10 -15.59
CA GLY A 1049 -45.30 43.16 -15.40
C GLY A 1049 -45.11 42.37 -14.12
N ASN A 1050 -45.75 42.78 -13.03
CA ASN A 1050 -45.93 41.93 -11.84
C ASN A 1050 -47.08 40.91 -12.02
N ALA A 1051 -47.61 40.76 -13.23
CA ALA A 1051 -48.77 39.94 -13.56
C ALA A 1051 -48.48 39.01 -14.75
N SER A 1052 -48.98 37.78 -14.68
CA SER A 1052 -48.89 36.81 -15.77
C SER A 1052 -49.82 37.17 -16.93
N ILE A 1053 -49.57 36.63 -18.14
CA ILE A 1053 -50.47 36.82 -19.30
C ILE A 1053 -51.89 36.31 -19.02
N SER A 1054 -52.06 35.33 -18.14
CA SER A 1054 -53.38 34.83 -17.72
C SER A 1054 -54.18 35.81 -16.83
N GLU A 1055 -53.50 36.77 -16.21
CA GLU A 1055 -54.08 37.70 -15.21
C GLU A 1055 -54.16 39.15 -15.71
N ILE A 1056 -53.78 39.41 -16.96
CA ILE A 1056 -53.80 40.78 -17.51
C ILE A 1056 -55.22 41.29 -17.69
N THR A 1057 -55.47 42.55 -17.30
CA THR A 1057 -56.76 43.20 -17.47
C THR A 1057 -56.61 44.54 -18.21
N VAL A 1058 -57.36 44.74 -19.29
CA VAL A 1058 -57.36 45.98 -20.10
C VAL A 1058 -58.65 46.79 -19.98
N THR A 1059 -59.47 46.50 -18.96
CA THR A 1059 -60.75 47.17 -18.71
C THR A 1059 -60.59 48.62 -18.24
N SER A 1060 -59.38 49.04 -17.86
CA SER A 1060 -59.01 50.41 -17.51
C SER A 1060 -57.75 50.85 -18.25
N GLN A 1061 -57.55 52.16 -18.40
CA GLN A 1061 -56.36 52.72 -19.06
C GLN A 1061 -55.06 52.36 -18.31
N GLN A 1062 -55.11 52.32 -16.97
CA GLN A 1062 -53.97 51.88 -16.15
C GLN A 1062 -53.71 50.38 -16.35
N GLY A 1063 -54.75 49.54 -16.31
CA GLY A 1063 -54.63 48.10 -16.56
C GLY A 1063 -54.08 47.80 -17.96
N ALA A 1064 -54.48 48.56 -18.98
CA ALA A 1064 -53.92 48.44 -20.33
C ALA A 1064 -52.42 48.81 -20.39
N SER A 1065 -51.97 49.76 -19.57
CA SER A 1065 -50.56 50.15 -19.46
C SER A 1065 -49.73 49.09 -18.74
N ASP A 1066 -50.29 48.46 -17.70
CA ASP A 1066 -49.65 47.37 -16.95
C ASP A 1066 -49.60 46.07 -17.81
N ALA A 1067 -50.65 45.80 -18.59
CA ALA A 1067 -50.70 44.69 -19.55
C ALA A 1067 -49.62 44.82 -20.63
N LEU A 1068 -49.34 46.03 -21.14
CA LEU A 1068 -48.24 46.25 -22.09
C LEU A 1068 -46.88 45.88 -21.48
N GLY A 1069 -46.66 46.16 -20.18
CA GLY A 1069 -45.46 45.76 -19.47
C GLY A 1069 -45.29 44.24 -19.35
N ALA A 1070 -46.37 43.53 -19.02
CA ALA A 1070 -46.38 42.06 -18.95
C ALA A 1070 -46.18 41.41 -20.33
N ILE A 1071 -46.84 41.93 -21.38
CA ILE A 1071 -46.70 41.43 -22.76
C ILE A 1071 -45.28 41.67 -23.30
N ASP A 1072 -44.65 42.81 -22.98
CA ASP A 1072 -43.28 43.10 -23.39
C ASP A 1072 -42.27 42.15 -22.72
N SER A 1073 -42.47 41.86 -21.43
CA SER A 1073 -41.67 40.85 -20.71
C SER A 1073 -41.88 39.44 -21.25
N ALA A 1074 -43.13 39.06 -21.57
CA ALA A 1074 -43.44 37.78 -22.21
C ALA A 1074 -42.78 37.65 -23.60
N LEU A 1075 -42.89 38.68 -24.45
CA LEU A 1075 -42.23 38.70 -25.76
C LEU A 1075 -40.72 38.53 -25.65
N ALA A 1076 -40.10 39.19 -24.67
CA ALA A 1076 -38.67 39.09 -24.47
C ALA A 1076 -38.23 37.73 -23.90
N TYR A 1077 -39.05 37.10 -23.05
CA TYR A 1077 -38.85 35.72 -22.59
C TYR A 1077 -38.86 34.74 -23.77
N VAL A 1078 -39.89 34.81 -24.62
CA VAL A 1078 -40.00 33.94 -25.81
C VAL A 1078 -38.83 34.17 -26.76
N GLN A 1079 -38.44 35.42 -27.02
CA GLN A 1079 -37.28 35.73 -27.86
C GLN A 1079 -35.96 35.19 -27.29
N ALA A 1080 -35.78 35.24 -25.96
CA ALA A 1080 -34.61 34.66 -25.31
C ALA A 1080 -34.57 33.13 -25.48
N GLU A 1081 -35.71 32.46 -25.34
CA GLU A 1081 -35.81 31.01 -25.51
C GLU A 1081 -35.54 30.58 -26.96
N ARG A 1082 -36.11 31.30 -27.92
CA ARG A 1082 -35.84 31.10 -29.37
C ARG A 1082 -34.37 31.33 -29.73
N SER A 1083 -33.76 32.36 -29.16
CA SER A 1083 -32.32 32.63 -29.32
C SER A 1083 -31.45 31.47 -28.79
N ASN A 1084 -31.83 30.90 -27.64
CA ASN A 1084 -31.16 29.73 -27.07
C ASN A 1084 -31.30 28.51 -28.00
N LEU A 1085 -32.52 28.19 -28.46
CA LEU A 1085 -32.75 27.11 -29.41
C LEU A 1085 -31.97 27.30 -30.72
N GLY A 1086 -31.88 28.51 -31.25
CA GLY A 1086 -31.04 28.83 -32.41
C GLY A 1086 -29.54 28.60 -32.15
N SER A 1087 -29.05 28.90 -30.94
CA SER A 1087 -27.67 28.60 -30.55
C SER A 1087 -27.40 27.09 -30.47
N ILE A 1088 -28.37 26.33 -29.97
CA ILE A 1088 -28.31 24.86 -29.88
C ILE A 1088 -28.32 24.24 -31.28
N GLN A 1089 -29.17 24.72 -32.19
CA GLN A 1089 -29.18 24.27 -33.60
C GLN A 1089 -27.82 24.48 -34.28
N ASN A 1090 -27.19 25.64 -34.07
CA ASN A 1090 -25.85 25.92 -34.61
C ASN A 1090 -24.79 24.97 -34.01
N ARG A 1091 -24.84 24.74 -32.70
CA ARG A 1091 -23.94 23.78 -32.02
C ARG A 1091 -24.14 22.34 -32.49
N LEU A 1092 -25.39 21.91 -32.66
CA LEU A 1092 -25.72 20.57 -33.16
C LEU A 1092 -25.26 20.38 -34.59
N THR A 1093 -25.40 21.39 -35.45
CA THR A 1093 -24.90 21.35 -36.84
C THR A 1093 -23.38 21.13 -36.87
N HIS A 1094 -22.62 21.90 -36.09
CA HIS A 1094 -21.17 21.70 -35.97
C HIS A 1094 -20.79 20.35 -35.35
N THR A 1095 -21.60 19.86 -34.40
CA THR A 1095 -21.40 18.55 -33.78
C THR A 1095 -21.63 17.44 -34.80
N ILE A 1096 -22.68 17.53 -35.63
CA ILE A 1096 -22.97 16.59 -36.72
C ILE A 1096 -21.83 16.55 -37.73
N ASP A 1097 -21.30 17.71 -38.16
CA ASP A 1097 -20.15 17.79 -39.06
C ASP A 1097 -18.91 17.13 -38.46
N ASN A 1098 -18.64 17.39 -37.17
CA ASN A 1098 -17.51 16.79 -36.46
C ASN A 1098 -17.68 15.27 -36.35
N LEU A 1099 -18.82 14.78 -35.86
CA LEU A 1099 -19.10 13.35 -35.75
C LEU A 1099 -19.00 12.65 -37.12
N SER A 1100 -19.49 13.28 -38.19
CA SER A 1100 -19.37 12.77 -39.56
C SER A 1100 -17.90 12.68 -40.02
N ASN A 1101 -17.07 13.67 -39.67
CA ASN A 1101 -15.63 13.63 -39.91
C ASN A 1101 -14.94 12.54 -39.09
N VAL A 1102 -15.35 12.33 -37.84
CA VAL A 1102 -14.82 11.25 -36.97
C VAL A 1102 -15.24 9.88 -37.46
N VAL A 1103 -16.48 9.71 -37.94
CA VAL A 1103 -16.95 8.47 -38.60
C VAL A 1103 -16.09 8.17 -39.82
N THR A 1104 -15.86 9.16 -40.68
CA THR A 1104 -15.04 9.01 -41.89
C THR A 1104 -13.59 8.67 -41.56
N SER A 1105 -13.00 9.33 -40.56
CA SER A 1105 -11.61 9.11 -40.14
C SER A 1105 -11.42 7.77 -39.44
N THR A 1106 -12.36 7.36 -38.59
CA THR A 1106 -12.37 6.06 -37.91
C THR A 1106 -12.59 4.94 -38.92
N GLY A 1107 -13.45 5.13 -39.92
CA GLY A 1107 -13.61 4.22 -41.04
C GLY A 1107 -12.32 4.05 -41.86
N ALA A 1108 -11.62 5.15 -42.17
CA ALA A 1108 -10.32 5.08 -42.85
C ALA A 1108 -9.23 4.40 -41.99
N ALA A 1109 -9.25 4.59 -40.66
CA ALA A 1109 -8.37 3.87 -39.74
C ALA A 1109 -8.68 2.37 -39.69
N GLN A 1110 -9.98 2.01 -39.63
CA GLN A 1110 -10.44 0.62 -39.67
C GLN A 1110 -10.04 -0.06 -40.98
N SER A 1111 -10.20 0.62 -42.11
CA SER A 1111 -9.79 0.15 -43.45
C SER A 1111 -8.28 -0.14 -43.51
N ARG A 1112 -7.42 0.73 -42.97
CA ARG A 1112 -5.96 0.47 -42.91
C ARG A 1112 -5.58 -0.78 -42.10
N ILE A 1113 -6.36 -1.11 -41.08
CA ILE A 1113 -6.10 -2.27 -40.21
C ILE A 1113 -6.64 -3.54 -40.86
N ARG A 1114 -7.89 -3.50 -41.35
CA ARG A 1114 -8.67 -4.66 -41.75
C ARG A 1114 -8.58 -4.99 -43.23
N ASP A 1115 -8.47 -4.00 -44.12
CA ASP A 1115 -8.57 -4.23 -45.56
C ASP A 1115 -7.31 -4.89 -46.13
N THR A 1116 -7.52 -5.73 -47.14
CA THR A 1116 -6.46 -6.41 -47.89
C THR A 1116 -5.90 -5.51 -48.99
N ASP A 1117 -4.56 -5.46 -49.11
CA ASP A 1117 -3.92 -4.96 -50.33
C ASP A 1117 -4.09 -5.99 -51.45
N TYR A 1118 -5.10 -5.76 -52.31
CA TYR A 1118 -5.43 -6.64 -53.43
C TYR A 1118 -4.24 -6.88 -54.36
N ALA A 1119 -3.39 -5.88 -54.62
CA ALA A 1119 -2.25 -6.03 -55.53
C ALA A 1119 -1.18 -6.95 -54.93
N LYS A 1120 -0.94 -6.82 -53.62
CA LYS A 1120 0.00 -7.67 -52.89
C LYS A 1120 -0.50 -9.12 -52.76
N GLU A 1121 -1.74 -9.32 -52.32
CA GLU A 1121 -2.27 -10.68 -52.12
C GLU A 1121 -2.53 -11.40 -53.46
N THR A 1122 -2.89 -10.70 -54.54
CA THR A 1122 -2.95 -11.34 -55.88
C THR A 1122 -1.57 -11.79 -56.39
N SER A 1123 -0.52 -11.03 -56.08
CA SER A 1123 0.86 -11.42 -56.40
C SER A 1123 1.32 -12.63 -55.58
N GLU A 1124 0.96 -12.69 -54.30
CA GLU A 1124 1.25 -13.83 -53.43
C GLU A 1124 0.41 -15.07 -53.80
N LEU A 1125 -0.84 -14.87 -54.25
CA LEU A 1125 -1.69 -15.93 -54.82
C LEU A 1125 -1.02 -16.54 -56.06
N ALA A 1126 -0.56 -15.70 -56.99
CA ALA A 1126 0.13 -16.17 -58.18
C ALA A 1126 1.43 -16.91 -57.84
N ARG A 1127 2.22 -16.39 -56.87
CA ARG A 1127 3.43 -17.06 -56.38
C ARG A 1127 3.12 -18.43 -55.76
N THR A 1128 2.12 -18.51 -54.87
CA THR A 1128 1.75 -19.77 -54.19
C THR A 1128 1.23 -20.82 -55.18
N GLN A 1129 0.47 -20.42 -56.20
CA GLN A 1129 0.08 -21.30 -57.31
C GLN A 1129 1.28 -21.84 -58.10
N ILE A 1130 2.29 -20.99 -58.40
CA ILE A 1130 3.52 -21.42 -59.09
C ILE A 1130 4.33 -22.41 -58.22
N ILE A 1131 4.46 -22.15 -56.93
CA ILE A 1131 5.15 -23.05 -55.99
C ILE A 1131 4.40 -24.38 -55.87
N GLN A 1132 3.07 -24.38 -55.95
CA GLN A 1132 2.26 -25.61 -55.89
C GLN A 1132 2.52 -26.48 -57.12
N GLN A 1133 2.54 -25.87 -58.31
CA GLN A 1133 2.90 -26.54 -59.55
C GLN A 1133 4.35 -27.07 -59.50
N ALA A 1134 5.30 -26.28 -58.98
CA ALA A 1134 6.69 -26.70 -58.81
C ALA A 1134 6.86 -27.83 -57.77
N ALA A 1135 6.14 -27.78 -56.65
CA ALA A 1135 6.20 -28.80 -55.59
C ALA A 1135 5.63 -30.15 -56.06
N THR A 1136 4.56 -30.15 -56.86
CA THR A 1136 4.03 -31.38 -57.48
C THR A 1136 5.03 -31.98 -58.49
N ALA A 1137 5.70 -31.14 -59.28
CA ALA A 1137 6.77 -31.58 -60.17
C ALA A 1137 7.99 -32.11 -59.42
N MET A 1138 8.41 -31.47 -58.32
CA MET A 1138 9.52 -31.94 -57.48
C MET A 1138 9.19 -33.22 -56.70
N LEU A 1139 7.95 -33.38 -56.23
CA LEU A 1139 7.47 -34.62 -55.60
C LEU A 1139 7.47 -35.78 -56.62
N ALA A 1140 7.04 -35.52 -57.85
CA ALA A 1140 7.14 -36.49 -58.95
C ALA A 1140 8.60 -36.87 -59.25
N GLN A 1141 9.51 -35.90 -59.33
CA GLN A 1141 10.95 -36.12 -59.56
C GLN A 1141 11.63 -36.86 -58.39
N ALA A 1142 11.30 -36.51 -57.15
CA ALA A 1142 11.84 -37.12 -55.94
C ALA A 1142 11.40 -38.58 -55.76
N ASN A 1143 10.25 -38.96 -56.33
CA ASN A 1143 9.76 -40.34 -56.36
C ASN A 1143 10.35 -41.18 -57.50
N GLN A 1144 10.87 -40.55 -58.57
CA GLN A 1144 11.56 -41.26 -59.67
C GLN A 1144 12.97 -41.73 -59.29
N GLN A 1145 13.71 -40.99 -58.45
CA GLN A 1145 15.07 -41.37 -58.03
C GLN A 1145 15.12 -42.73 -57.29
N PRO A 1146 14.27 -43.02 -56.29
CA PRO A 1146 14.22 -44.33 -55.65
C PRO A 1146 13.74 -45.44 -56.59
N GLN A 1147 12.81 -45.16 -57.51
CA GLN A 1147 12.32 -46.14 -58.50
C GLN A 1147 13.39 -46.55 -59.52
N LEU A 1148 14.22 -45.60 -59.96
CA LEU A 1148 15.38 -45.87 -60.83
C LEU A 1148 16.42 -46.72 -60.12
N VAL A 1149 16.67 -46.47 -58.82
CA VAL A 1149 17.59 -47.28 -58.01
C VAL A 1149 17.02 -48.68 -57.77
N LEU A 1150 15.71 -48.82 -57.55
CA LEU A 1150 15.04 -50.11 -57.42
C LEU A 1150 15.05 -50.92 -58.73
N GLN A 1151 14.93 -50.26 -59.88
CA GLN A 1151 15.09 -50.87 -61.22
C GLN A 1151 16.53 -51.31 -61.52
N LEU A 1152 17.53 -50.73 -60.87
CA LEU A 1152 18.95 -51.10 -60.99
C LEU A 1152 19.37 -52.22 -60.02
N LEU A 1153 18.53 -52.53 -59.02
CA LEU A 1153 18.73 -53.57 -58.01
C LEU A 1153 17.85 -54.82 -58.24
N GLN A 1154 16.96 -54.79 -59.24
CA GLN A 1154 16.27 -55.96 -59.83
C GLN A 1154 17.02 -56.41 -61.08
#